data_AF-A0A7C4MF70-F1
#
_entry.id   AF-A0A7C4MF70-F1
#
_cell.length_a   1.000
_cell.length_b   1.000
_cell.length_c   1.000
_cell.angle_alpha   90.00
_cell.angle_beta   90.00
_cell.angle_gamma   90.00
#
_symmetry.space_group_name_H-M   'P 1'
#
loop_
_entity.id
_entity.type
_entity.pdbx_description
1 polymer ?
#
loop_
_entity_poly.entity_id
_entity_poly.type
_entity_poly.pdbx_seq_one_letter_code
_entity_poly.pdbx_strand_id
1 'polypeptide(L)'
;MSVSGAPSGVTTTFSPSQVNPPPDGSTTSTLTVSVSMTSTSGSYTLTVTGTSGALTHSAHISLEITAAPPPTIQPPTLISPGSSSSPGEKIYTLAPTFTWSSVPGADQYGLYIRDLDSGDLVFDSQVRGITITGTSYTLPLGILRWGRHYRWNMNSHNEAGWGGFSSPLYFYTPPLDLLSKIIQQEMQGKVTVTVDGKEYYIVTIKRYIDPSTWEPSDQTFLTQAPAVRKVYTDTNFIPVLDRQLLMKISIIDRANNLLKRIGKPDSIQNQIEAINNVFEADKELADAELTAELAKSAIFMMIDLVIFVELEQPIAISTEIGNIVSGLLEQYTDADKFILQVGKALLNAAKTHYEEMKRMSEENAQGIYDYDTAKNYMNAFYNAYFKMQYGVDAVLPRERIQKIIDVNTLWKIAGWIPDYILHLGSLLVSHSPILKELLGSVKAAIIARQAKMDIPTLRDFLGKVNEIPNKVAQMLEDESFPVDFTQALAHQDEMMLIRWGIPLVMVPWEEIGVYLASPAELRVYDSGGNVTGIVKGEIRIDIPNSFYYNNTIIIRLASDVYIIEVMGTDVGTYKLKVFYAKDVNVTSFVAMGIPTSLNVVHQYSFDWDVLSQGEEGVNILVDADGDGVVERVFSSDSELTNEEFIEKTSPTYPTYALTIIASEGGTTYPLPGVYACSANSTVYVTAIPETGYILEYWELDGINVGSDNPYAIFMNDNHTLKAVFLYAPPPLLTISGTVRDKQGNPIANVLIVAQDASTEIEVASTTSNATGAYAMSVPPNTYNLIVTPPPESGFASTTISNVEVAADMVIDIVLVPAETFIFSSQVVDRNGNPIPNVYISVYSAAISKSTYTDVQGLFSLNVPPDYYSLQLSYWNWTPSGYQSFSLYKY
;
A
#
# COMPACT_ATOMS: atom_id res chain seq x y z
N MET A 1 75.26 -5.53 -6.74
CA MET A 1 74.36 -6.16 -7.73
C MET A 1 72.96 -5.60 -7.53
N SER A 2 72.15 -5.51 -8.57
CA SER A 2 70.77 -5.02 -8.51
C SER A 2 69.83 -5.91 -9.33
N VAL A 3 68.53 -5.88 -9.00
CA VAL A 3 67.47 -6.52 -9.79
C VAL A 3 66.44 -5.45 -10.15
N SER A 4 65.99 -5.45 -11.40
CA SER A 4 64.86 -4.66 -11.88
C SER A 4 63.83 -5.57 -12.57
N GLY A 5 62.60 -5.08 -12.75
CA GLY A 5 61.51 -5.84 -13.39
C GLY A 5 60.69 -6.72 -12.44
N ALA A 6 60.92 -6.64 -11.12
CA ALA A 6 60.06 -7.30 -10.13
C ALA A 6 58.70 -6.59 -10.01
N PRO A 7 57.56 -7.31 -10.05
CA PRO A 7 56.24 -6.71 -9.88
C PRO A 7 55.96 -6.32 -8.42
N SER A 8 54.89 -5.56 -8.22
CA SER A 8 54.42 -5.22 -6.87
C SER A 8 54.15 -6.50 -6.06
N GLY A 9 54.60 -6.54 -4.80
CA GLY A 9 54.51 -7.72 -3.93
C GLY A 9 55.69 -8.69 -4.03
N VAL A 10 56.62 -8.49 -4.97
CA VAL A 10 57.86 -9.29 -5.08
C VAL A 10 59.05 -8.50 -4.55
N THR A 11 59.79 -9.11 -3.62
CA THR A 11 61.04 -8.56 -3.07
C THR A 11 62.23 -9.40 -3.51
N THR A 12 63.37 -8.74 -3.73
CA THR A 12 64.61 -9.40 -4.16
C THR A 12 65.78 -8.96 -3.29
N THR A 13 66.62 -9.90 -2.87
CA THR A 13 67.80 -9.62 -2.04
C THR A 13 68.99 -10.46 -2.47
N PHE A 14 70.20 -9.91 -2.36
CA PHE A 14 71.46 -10.60 -2.64
C PHE A 14 72.25 -10.84 -1.36
N SER A 15 72.82 -12.05 -1.21
CA SER A 15 73.72 -12.37 -0.09
C SER A 15 74.97 -13.11 -0.59
N PRO A 16 76.17 -12.48 -0.56
CA PRO A 16 76.43 -11.07 -0.22
C PRO A 16 75.96 -10.10 -1.33
N SER A 17 75.61 -8.86 -0.99
CA SER A 17 75.08 -7.86 -1.95
C SER A 17 76.13 -7.26 -2.90
N GLN A 18 77.40 -7.46 -2.56
CA GLN A 18 78.58 -7.14 -3.37
C GLN A 18 79.57 -8.31 -3.30
N VAL A 19 80.30 -8.51 -4.38
CA VAL A 19 81.32 -9.56 -4.50
C VAL A 19 82.57 -8.98 -5.15
N ASN A 20 83.75 -9.52 -4.79
CA ASN A 20 85.03 -9.11 -5.38
C ASN A 20 85.75 -10.34 -5.96
N PRO A 21 85.59 -10.63 -7.26
CA PRO A 21 86.24 -11.77 -7.91
C PRO A 21 87.77 -11.60 -7.90
N PRO A 22 88.56 -12.64 -7.61
CA PRO A 22 90.01 -12.61 -7.81
C PRO A 22 90.37 -12.59 -9.31
N PRO A 23 91.60 -12.17 -9.71
CA PRO A 23 92.06 -12.24 -11.09
C PRO A 23 91.86 -13.65 -11.68
N ASP A 24 91.25 -13.73 -12.86
CA ASP A 24 90.90 -14.97 -13.56
C ASP A 24 90.04 -15.97 -12.76
N GLY A 25 89.30 -15.51 -11.74
CA GLY A 25 88.44 -16.35 -10.90
C GLY A 25 86.99 -15.89 -10.79
N SER A 26 86.18 -16.66 -10.06
CA SER A 26 84.75 -16.41 -9.83
C SER A 26 84.41 -16.36 -8.34
N THR A 27 83.33 -15.66 -8.01
CA THR A 27 82.75 -15.58 -6.66
C THR A 27 81.23 -15.61 -6.81
N THR A 28 80.52 -16.14 -5.81
CA THR A 28 79.08 -16.39 -5.87
C THR A 28 78.30 -15.45 -4.95
N SER A 29 77.08 -15.11 -5.36
CA SER A 29 76.08 -14.44 -4.54
C SER A 29 74.71 -15.06 -4.80
N THR A 30 73.94 -15.27 -3.74
CA THR A 30 72.60 -15.87 -3.83
C THR A 30 71.56 -14.77 -3.96
N LEU A 31 70.76 -14.81 -5.03
CA LEU A 31 69.54 -14.02 -5.18
C LEU A 31 68.36 -14.76 -4.53
N THR A 32 67.77 -14.16 -3.50
CA THR A 32 66.50 -14.62 -2.92
C THR A 32 65.37 -13.78 -3.48
N VAL A 33 64.37 -14.43 -4.06
CA VAL A 33 63.12 -13.81 -4.53
C VAL A 33 61.99 -14.24 -3.59
N SER A 34 61.25 -13.30 -3.02
CA SER A 34 60.11 -13.58 -2.13
C SER A 34 58.85 -12.92 -2.69
N VAL A 35 57.80 -13.72 -2.87
CA VAL A 35 56.53 -13.33 -3.51
C VAL A 35 55.44 -13.23 -2.44
N SER A 36 54.68 -12.13 -2.39
CA SER A 36 53.54 -11.97 -1.49
C SER A 36 52.27 -12.65 -2.03
N MET A 37 51.31 -12.98 -1.15
CA MET A 37 49.98 -13.48 -1.57
C MET A 37 49.12 -12.44 -2.31
N THR A 38 49.55 -11.17 -2.33
CA THR A 38 48.90 -10.08 -3.07
C THR A 38 49.54 -9.82 -4.43
N SER A 39 50.58 -10.58 -4.80
CA SER A 39 51.26 -10.43 -6.09
C SER A 39 50.32 -10.90 -7.21
N THR A 40 50.16 -10.07 -8.25
CA THR A 40 49.32 -10.42 -9.41
C THR A 40 49.92 -11.60 -10.17
N SER A 41 49.08 -12.59 -10.50
CA SER A 41 49.50 -13.71 -11.35
C SER A 41 49.94 -13.22 -12.74
N GLY A 42 50.97 -13.85 -13.31
CA GLY A 42 51.56 -13.44 -14.58
C GLY A 42 53.01 -13.88 -14.74
N SER A 43 53.56 -13.62 -15.92
CA SER A 43 54.96 -13.88 -16.24
C SER A 43 55.75 -12.57 -16.24
N TYR A 44 56.86 -12.54 -15.49
CA TYR A 44 57.67 -11.36 -15.26
C TYR A 44 59.14 -11.66 -15.59
N THR A 45 59.82 -10.70 -16.21
CA THR A 45 61.26 -10.83 -16.49
C THR A 45 62.06 -10.00 -15.49
N LEU A 46 62.78 -10.68 -14.59
CA LEU A 46 63.73 -10.07 -13.67
C LEU A 46 65.07 -9.88 -14.38
N THR A 47 65.58 -8.65 -14.36
CA THR A 47 66.91 -8.32 -14.92
C THR A 47 67.91 -8.15 -13.79
N VAL A 48 68.83 -9.10 -13.66
CA VAL A 48 69.93 -9.07 -12.70
C VAL A 48 71.10 -8.35 -13.31
N THR A 49 71.61 -7.31 -12.64
CA THR A 49 72.72 -6.49 -13.13
C THR A 49 73.87 -6.45 -12.12
N GLY A 50 75.08 -6.80 -12.59
CA GLY A 50 76.33 -6.63 -11.88
C GLY A 50 77.14 -5.49 -12.48
N THR A 51 77.68 -4.60 -11.64
CA THR A 51 78.50 -3.45 -12.07
C THR A 51 79.83 -3.47 -11.33
N SER A 52 80.93 -3.30 -12.07
CA SER A 52 82.29 -3.13 -11.54
C SER A 52 82.97 -1.98 -12.27
N GLY A 53 83.04 -0.81 -11.61
CA GLY A 53 83.47 0.43 -12.27
C GLY A 53 82.57 0.77 -13.45
N ALA A 54 83.15 0.86 -14.66
CA ALA A 54 82.42 1.11 -15.91
C ALA A 54 81.86 -0.16 -16.57
N LEU A 55 82.25 -1.35 -16.11
CA LEU A 55 81.77 -2.62 -16.69
C LEU A 55 80.42 -3.00 -16.09
N THR A 56 79.49 -3.40 -16.95
CA THR A 56 78.17 -3.88 -16.54
C THR A 56 77.83 -5.15 -17.30
N HIS A 57 77.36 -6.17 -16.58
CA HIS A 57 76.80 -7.39 -17.16
C HIS A 57 75.40 -7.62 -16.60
N SER A 58 74.47 -8.00 -17.49
CA SER A 58 73.09 -8.29 -17.11
C SER A 58 72.69 -9.71 -17.54
N ALA A 59 71.82 -10.32 -16.76
CA ALA A 59 71.17 -11.61 -17.05
C ALA A 59 69.67 -11.51 -16.77
N HIS A 60 68.86 -12.27 -17.52
CA HIS A 60 67.41 -12.27 -17.37
C HIS A 60 66.92 -13.57 -16.75
N ILE A 61 66.00 -13.48 -15.79
CA ILE A 61 65.34 -14.60 -15.12
C ILE A 61 63.83 -14.45 -15.34
N SER A 62 63.17 -15.51 -15.80
CA SER A 62 61.70 -15.55 -15.90
C SER A 62 61.11 -15.96 -14.56
N LEU A 63 60.24 -15.13 -13.98
CA LEU A 63 59.44 -15.43 -12.80
C LEU A 63 57.98 -15.61 -13.23
N GLU A 64 57.44 -16.79 -13.01
CA GLU A 64 56.02 -17.08 -13.24
C GLU A 64 55.30 -17.12 -11.88
N ILE A 65 54.27 -16.28 -11.73
CA ILE A 65 53.41 -16.23 -10.55
C ILE A 65 52.05 -16.80 -10.95
N THR A 66 51.62 -17.90 -10.33
CA THR A 66 50.31 -18.51 -10.58
C THR A 66 49.27 -18.03 -9.57
N ALA A 67 47.99 -18.05 -9.93
CA ALA A 67 46.90 -17.81 -8.98
C ALA A 67 46.91 -18.87 -7.87
N ALA A 68 46.50 -18.48 -6.65
CA ALA A 68 46.31 -19.43 -5.57
C ALA A 68 45.16 -20.40 -5.92
N PRO A 69 45.26 -21.70 -5.60
CA PRO A 69 44.14 -22.61 -5.75
C PRO A 69 42.97 -22.14 -4.86
N PRO A 70 41.71 -22.28 -5.29
CA PRO A 70 40.57 -21.86 -4.49
C PRO A 70 40.48 -22.69 -3.19
N PRO A 71 40.02 -22.10 -2.07
CA PRO A 71 40.00 -22.76 -0.78
C PRO A 71 39.05 -23.97 -0.78
N THR A 72 39.53 -25.11 -0.26
CA THR A 72 38.71 -26.32 -0.08
C THR A 72 37.63 -26.07 0.98
N ILE A 73 36.36 -26.25 0.62
CA ILE A 73 35.23 -26.01 1.52
C ILE A 73 34.99 -27.17 2.50
N GLN A 74 34.68 -26.82 3.76
CA GLN A 74 34.38 -27.79 4.82
C GLN A 74 32.94 -28.30 4.70
N PRO A 75 32.65 -29.55 5.12
CA PRO A 75 31.27 -30.00 5.23
C PRO A 75 30.48 -29.23 6.31
N PRO A 76 29.14 -29.15 6.20
CA PRO A 76 28.32 -28.54 7.23
C PRO A 76 28.24 -29.42 8.49
N THR A 77 27.96 -28.78 9.63
CA THR A 77 27.68 -29.49 10.89
C THR A 77 26.18 -29.78 10.97
N LEU A 78 25.81 -31.07 11.00
CA LEU A 78 24.42 -31.50 11.06
C LEU A 78 23.83 -31.28 12.45
N ILE A 79 22.58 -30.80 12.52
CA ILE A 79 21.89 -30.47 13.79
C ILE A 79 20.75 -31.46 14.05
N SER A 80 19.81 -31.63 13.12
CA SER A 80 18.65 -32.51 13.28
C SER A 80 18.06 -32.93 11.92
N PRO A 81 17.28 -34.02 11.84
CA PRO A 81 16.99 -34.99 12.89
C PRO A 81 18.13 -36.00 13.09
N GLY A 82 18.15 -36.68 14.24
CA GLY A 82 19.01 -37.84 14.43
C GLY A 82 20.16 -37.68 15.41
N SER A 83 20.92 -38.77 15.58
CA SER A 83 22.09 -38.82 16.46
C SER A 83 23.31 -39.40 15.74
N SER A 84 24.49 -39.28 16.34
CA SER A 84 25.77 -39.68 15.70
C SER A 84 25.98 -41.19 15.59
N SER A 85 25.03 -42.02 16.04
CA SER A 85 25.09 -43.48 15.97
C SER A 85 23.74 -44.13 15.66
N SER A 86 23.79 -45.23 14.89
CA SER A 86 22.61 -46.06 14.56
C SER A 86 22.03 -46.75 15.83
N PRO A 87 20.69 -46.89 15.97
CA PRO A 87 19.63 -46.61 14.99
C PRO A 87 19.25 -45.13 14.88
N GLY A 88 19.81 -44.27 15.72
CA GLY A 88 19.48 -42.86 15.71
C GLY A 88 18.30 -42.45 16.59
N GLU A 89 17.86 -41.21 16.40
CA GLU A 89 16.62 -40.69 16.96
C GLU A 89 15.40 -41.33 16.29
N LYS A 90 14.34 -41.61 17.06
CA LYS A 90 13.06 -42.03 16.50
C LYS A 90 12.26 -40.79 16.09
N ILE A 91 11.85 -40.70 14.84
CA ILE A 91 10.99 -39.62 14.35
C ILE A 91 9.62 -40.16 13.92
N TYR A 92 8.57 -39.37 14.11
CA TYR A 92 7.18 -39.72 13.82
C TYR A 92 6.63 -38.98 12.58
N THR A 93 7.50 -38.69 11.60
CA THR A 93 7.17 -38.06 10.32
C THR A 93 7.88 -38.75 9.16
N LEU A 94 7.24 -38.75 7.97
CA LEU A 94 7.88 -39.14 6.70
C LEU A 94 8.37 -37.95 5.88
N ALA A 95 8.11 -36.73 6.33
CA ALA A 95 8.55 -35.47 5.74
C ALA A 95 9.35 -34.63 6.76
N PRO A 96 10.46 -35.15 7.33
CA PRO A 96 11.23 -34.40 8.31
C PRO A 96 11.93 -33.18 7.69
N THR A 97 12.09 -32.15 8.52
CA THR A 97 12.96 -31.01 8.23
C THR A 97 14.37 -31.27 8.74
N PHE A 98 15.32 -31.33 7.81
CA PHE A 98 16.75 -31.44 8.07
C PHE A 98 17.32 -30.05 8.35
N THR A 99 18.17 -29.90 9.36
CA THR A 99 18.83 -28.63 9.70
C THR A 99 20.32 -28.80 9.96
N TRP A 100 21.12 -27.79 9.60
CA TRP A 100 22.58 -27.79 9.75
C TRP A 100 23.11 -26.37 9.97
N SER A 101 24.38 -26.24 10.36
CA SER A 101 25.04 -24.94 10.48
C SER A 101 25.52 -24.41 9.13
N SER A 102 25.36 -23.09 8.90
CA SER A 102 25.91 -22.41 7.72
C SER A 102 27.43 -22.56 7.63
N VAL A 103 27.95 -22.86 6.44
CA VAL A 103 29.39 -22.94 6.14
C VAL A 103 29.84 -21.66 5.45
N PRO A 104 30.80 -20.91 6.00
CA PRO A 104 31.34 -19.72 5.35
C PRO A 104 31.91 -20.02 3.97
N GLY A 105 31.45 -19.27 2.96
CA GLY A 105 31.85 -19.44 1.57
C GLY A 105 31.12 -20.58 0.84
N ALA A 106 30.12 -21.23 1.45
CA ALA A 106 29.22 -22.12 0.73
C ALA A 106 28.21 -21.33 -0.10
N ASP A 107 28.05 -21.72 -1.36
CA ASP A 107 26.96 -21.23 -2.23
C ASP A 107 25.81 -22.25 -2.35
N GLN A 108 26.07 -23.54 -2.06
CA GLN A 108 25.08 -24.62 -2.13
C GLN A 108 25.44 -25.77 -1.17
N TYR A 109 24.44 -26.57 -0.79
CA TYR A 109 24.59 -27.81 -0.03
C TYR A 109 23.99 -29.01 -0.78
N GLY A 110 24.61 -30.17 -0.58
CA GLY A 110 24.08 -31.45 -1.03
C GLY A 110 23.58 -32.24 0.17
N LEU A 111 22.31 -32.66 0.13
CA LEU A 111 21.67 -33.56 1.09
C LEU A 111 21.52 -34.97 0.50
N TYR A 112 21.90 -35.97 1.31
CA TYR A 112 21.89 -37.38 0.94
C TYR A 112 21.28 -38.21 2.06
N ILE A 113 20.29 -39.04 1.74
CA ILE A 113 19.62 -39.92 2.71
C ILE A 113 19.69 -41.35 2.21
N ARG A 114 20.21 -42.24 3.06
CA ARG A 114 20.33 -43.67 2.79
C ARG A 114 19.43 -44.47 3.70
N ASP A 115 18.62 -45.35 3.12
CA ASP A 115 17.91 -46.42 3.83
C ASP A 115 18.93 -47.49 4.20
N LEU A 116 19.10 -47.74 5.49
CA LEU A 116 20.08 -48.68 6.01
C LEU A 116 19.58 -50.12 5.96
N ASP A 117 18.28 -50.35 5.86
CA ASP A 117 17.69 -51.69 5.77
C ASP A 117 17.81 -52.25 4.35
N SER A 118 17.62 -51.41 3.32
CA SER A 118 17.84 -51.80 1.92
C SER A 118 19.27 -51.55 1.44
N GLY A 119 19.96 -50.57 2.02
CA GLY A 119 21.24 -50.07 1.55
C GLY A 119 21.12 -48.97 0.47
N ASP A 120 19.91 -48.64 0.04
CA ASP A 120 19.65 -47.72 -1.07
C ASP A 120 19.81 -46.25 -0.68
N LEU A 121 20.37 -45.45 -1.59
CA LEU A 121 20.32 -43.99 -1.48
C LEU A 121 18.94 -43.52 -1.95
N VAL A 122 18.05 -43.23 -1.00
CA VAL A 122 16.65 -42.90 -1.26
C VAL A 122 16.45 -41.42 -1.61
N PHE A 123 17.40 -40.57 -1.20
CA PHE A 123 17.42 -39.16 -1.54
C PHE A 123 18.84 -38.71 -1.88
N ASP A 124 18.96 -38.02 -3.01
CA ASP A 124 20.16 -37.36 -3.48
C ASP A 124 19.72 -36.05 -4.14
N SER A 125 19.93 -34.95 -3.43
CA SER A 125 19.56 -33.61 -3.92
C SER A 125 20.23 -33.26 -5.26
N GLN A 126 21.50 -33.65 -5.45
CA GLN A 126 22.25 -33.31 -6.66
C GLN A 126 21.75 -34.06 -7.88
N VAL A 127 21.50 -35.37 -7.75
CA VAL A 127 20.95 -36.18 -8.85
C VAL A 127 19.53 -35.72 -9.22
N ARG A 128 18.79 -35.17 -8.25
CA ARG A 128 17.44 -34.63 -8.44
C ARG A 128 17.42 -33.18 -8.96
N GLY A 129 18.57 -32.53 -9.11
CA GLY A 129 18.65 -31.14 -9.55
C GLY A 129 18.11 -30.14 -8.52
N ILE A 130 18.11 -30.50 -7.23
CA ILE A 130 17.61 -29.65 -6.14
C ILE A 130 18.76 -28.78 -5.64
N THR A 131 18.62 -27.47 -5.78
CA THR A 131 19.53 -26.47 -5.22
C THR A 131 19.13 -26.15 -3.79
N ILE A 132 20.05 -26.33 -2.85
CA ILE A 132 19.83 -26.03 -1.43
C ILE A 132 20.82 -24.94 -1.01
N THR A 133 20.35 -23.73 -0.76
CA THR A 133 21.17 -22.55 -0.38
C THR A 133 21.04 -22.21 1.11
N GLY A 134 19.89 -22.52 1.72
CA GLY A 134 19.62 -22.30 3.14
C GLY A 134 20.28 -23.30 4.09
N THR A 135 19.93 -23.21 5.37
CA THR A 135 20.41 -24.09 6.45
C THR A 135 19.38 -25.12 6.92
N SER A 136 18.30 -25.27 6.16
CA SER A 136 17.24 -26.23 6.41
C SER A 136 16.68 -26.78 5.09
N TYR A 137 16.12 -27.99 5.14
CA TYR A 137 15.41 -28.59 4.03
C TYR A 137 14.34 -29.58 4.51
N THR A 138 13.09 -29.35 4.14
CA THR A 138 11.98 -30.27 4.43
C THR A 138 11.82 -31.28 3.30
N LEU A 139 11.89 -32.56 3.65
CA LEU A 139 11.83 -33.63 2.67
C LEU A 139 10.38 -33.85 2.18
N PRO A 140 10.14 -33.97 0.87
CA PRO A 140 8.80 -34.27 0.37
C PRO A 140 8.34 -35.68 0.75
N LEU A 141 7.02 -35.84 0.89
CA LEU A 141 6.39 -37.14 1.12
C LEU A 141 6.71 -38.12 -0.02
N GLY A 142 6.73 -39.42 0.31
CA GLY A 142 6.98 -40.51 -0.64
C GLY A 142 8.45 -40.92 -0.77
N ILE A 143 9.37 -40.20 -0.14
CA ILE A 143 10.79 -40.58 -0.08
C ILE A 143 11.06 -41.57 1.06
N LEU A 144 10.67 -41.23 2.28
CA LEU A 144 10.83 -42.11 3.45
C LEU A 144 9.67 -43.09 3.57
N ARG A 145 9.91 -44.17 4.31
CA ARG A 145 8.93 -45.22 4.61
C ARG A 145 8.93 -45.50 6.11
N TRP A 146 7.76 -45.87 6.63
CA TRP A 146 7.62 -46.31 8.02
C TRP A 146 8.37 -47.61 8.31
N GLY A 147 8.87 -47.75 9.54
CA GLY A 147 9.58 -48.95 10.02
C GLY A 147 10.99 -49.09 9.46
N ARG A 148 11.62 -47.99 9.04
CA ARG A 148 12.93 -48.00 8.38
C ARG A 148 13.97 -47.21 9.15
N HIS A 149 15.22 -47.62 9.02
CA HIS A 149 16.40 -46.95 9.58
C HIS A 149 17.10 -46.16 8.48
N TYR A 150 17.46 -44.92 8.79
CA TYR A 150 18.08 -44.00 7.85
C TYR A 150 19.37 -43.43 8.42
N ARG A 151 20.27 -43.07 7.52
CA ARG A 151 21.30 -42.08 7.81
C ARG A 151 21.25 -40.98 6.77
N TRP A 152 21.69 -39.80 7.17
CA TRP A 152 21.88 -38.70 6.24
C TRP A 152 23.20 -37.99 6.50
N ASN A 153 23.78 -37.49 5.42
CA ASN A 153 25.01 -36.73 5.44
C ASN A 153 24.94 -35.64 4.36
N MET A 154 25.81 -34.66 4.47
CA MET A 154 25.82 -33.51 3.55
C MET A 154 27.22 -33.15 3.11
N ASN A 155 27.32 -32.40 2.01
CA ASN A 155 28.53 -31.69 1.60
C ASN A 155 28.18 -30.23 1.26
N SER A 156 29.20 -29.39 1.14
CA SER A 156 29.08 -27.99 0.75
C SER A 156 29.75 -27.77 -0.60
N HIS A 157 29.29 -26.77 -1.35
CA HIS A 157 29.84 -26.35 -2.64
C HIS A 157 30.33 -24.91 -2.56
N ASN A 158 31.36 -24.58 -3.34
CA ASN A 158 31.80 -23.22 -3.63
C ASN A 158 32.43 -23.14 -5.03
N GLU A 159 33.12 -22.05 -5.35
CA GLU A 159 33.86 -21.89 -6.62
C GLU A 159 34.87 -23.00 -6.93
N ALA A 160 35.36 -23.74 -5.93
CA ALA A 160 36.25 -24.88 -6.10
C ALA A 160 35.51 -26.20 -6.42
N GLY A 161 34.18 -26.20 -6.36
CA GLY A 161 33.31 -27.36 -6.49
C GLY A 161 32.88 -27.94 -5.13
N TRP A 162 32.44 -29.20 -5.17
CA TRP A 162 31.94 -29.93 -4.00
C TRP A 162 33.07 -30.35 -3.04
N GLY A 163 32.91 -29.99 -1.77
CA GLY A 163 33.77 -30.42 -0.67
C GLY A 163 33.51 -31.84 -0.18
N GLY A 164 34.16 -32.21 0.93
CA GLY A 164 33.97 -33.50 1.58
C GLY A 164 32.58 -33.65 2.23
N PHE A 165 32.23 -34.90 2.58
CA PHE A 165 30.98 -35.18 3.30
C PHE A 165 31.13 -34.98 4.81
N SER A 166 30.05 -34.55 5.45
CA SER A 166 29.87 -34.50 6.89
C SER A 166 29.85 -35.92 7.47
N SER A 167 30.14 -36.02 8.77
CA SER A 167 29.75 -37.22 9.53
C SER A 167 28.23 -37.39 9.48
N PRO A 168 27.70 -38.61 9.27
CA PRO A 168 26.26 -38.80 9.16
C PRO A 168 25.55 -38.72 10.52
N LEU A 169 24.30 -38.24 10.49
CA LEU A 169 23.34 -38.49 11.57
C LEU A 169 22.40 -39.62 11.17
N TYR A 170 21.93 -40.35 12.19
CA TYR A 170 21.08 -41.53 12.06
C TYR A 170 19.72 -41.22 12.67
N PHE A 171 18.65 -41.70 12.05
CA PHE A 171 17.30 -41.66 12.60
C PHE A 171 16.50 -42.86 12.09
N TYR A 172 15.35 -43.15 12.69
CA TYR A 172 14.46 -44.20 12.22
C TYR A 172 12.99 -43.84 12.41
N THR A 173 12.15 -44.42 11.56
CA THR A 173 10.70 -44.28 11.63
C THR A 173 10.10 -45.53 12.29
N PRO A 174 9.14 -45.42 13.21
CA PRO A 174 8.47 -46.57 13.78
C PRO A 174 7.66 -47.36 12.73
N PRO A 175 7.49 -48.68 12.89
CA PRO A 175 6.66 -49.47 11.98
C PRO A 175 5.18 -49.15 12.15
N LEU A 176 4.41 -49.14 11.05
CA LEU A 176 2.96 -48.91 11.08
C LEU A 176 2.19 -49.92 11.94
N ASP A 177 2.72 -51.13 12.14
CA ASP A 177 2.14 -52.12 13.06
C ASP A 177 2.09 -51.61 14.52
N LEU A 178 3.03 -50.72 14.91
CA LEU A 178 2.97 -50.05 16.21
C LEU A 178 1.74 -49.14 16.30
N LEU A 179 1.52 -48.29 15.30
CA LEU A 179 0.36 -47.39 15.24
C LEU A 179 -0.95 -48.17 15.18
N SER A 180 -1.02 -49.24 14.38
CA SER A 180 -2.17 -50.14 14.34
C SER A 180 -2.49 -50.73 15.71
N LYS A 181 -1.48 -51.19 16.46
CA LYS A 181 -1.65 -51.69 17.84
C LYS A 181 -2.17 -50.61 18.79
N ILE A 182 -1.67 -49.38 18.68
CA ILE A 182 -2.11 -48.25 19.52
C ILE A 182 -3.58 -47.92 19.22
N ILE A 183 -3.96 -47.81 17.94
CA ILE A 183 -5.35 -47.58 17.51
C ILE A 183 -6.27 -48.70 18.05
N GLN A 184 -5.83 -49.96 17.98
CA GLN A 184 -6.60 -51.09 18.51
C GLN A 184 -6.74 -51.07 20.05
N GLN A 185 -5.70 -50.66 20.78
CA GLN A 185 -5.74 -50.53 22.25
C GLN A 185 -6.70 -49.41 22.68
N GLU A 186 -6.65 -48.28 21.98
CA GLU A 186 -7.51 -47.13 22.22
C GLU A 186 -8.91 -47.32 21.65
N MET A 187 -9.17 -48.32 20.83
CA MET A 187 -10.49 -48.56 20.23
C MET A 187 -11.58 -48.76 21.30
N GLN A 188 -12.60 -47.90 21.22
CA GLN A 188 -13.88 -48.04 21.92
C GLN A 188 -14.88 -48.85 21.09
N GLY A 189 -14.84 -48.70 19.77
CA GLY A 189 -15.68 -49.43 18.84
C GLY A 189 -15.27 -49.15 17.39
N LYS A 190 -15.77 -49.93 16.45
CA LYS A 190 -15.54 -49.68 15.02
C LYS A 190 -16.80 -49.91 14.19
N VAL A 191 -16.87 -49.26 13.05
CA VAL A 191 -17.87 -49.50 12.00
C VAL A 191 -17.14 -49.91 10.74
N THR A 192 -17.52 -51.04 10.14
CA THR A 192 -17.03 -51.46 8.83
C THR A 192 -17.82 -50.75 7.75
N VAL A 193 -17.13 -50.11 6.81
CA VAL A 193 -17.74 -49.40 5.68
C VAL A 193 -17.10 -49.84 4.38
N THR A 194 -17.82 -49.69 3.27
CA THR A 194 -17.37 -50.06 1.94
C THR A 194 -17.26 -48.83 1.05
N VAL A 195 -16.09 -48.64 0.43
CA VAL A 195 -15.84 -47.61 -0.57
C VAL A 195 -15.23 -48.27 -1.80
N ASP A 196 -15.81 -48.03 -2.98
CA ASP A 196 -15.36 -48.59 -4.26
C ASP A 196 -15.17 -50.13 -4.22
N GLY A 197 -16.03 -50.83 -3.47
CA GLY A 197 -15.99 -52.29 -3.31
C GLY A 197 -14.95 -52.84 -2.31
N LYS A 198 -14.25 -51.98 -1.58
CA LYS A 198 -13.26 -52.36 -0.55
C LYS A 198 -13.70 -51.93 0.85
N GLU A 199 -13.42 -52.77 1.84
CA GLU A 199 -13.75 -52.50 3.24
C GLU A 199 -12.72 -51.61 3.96
N TYR A 200 -13.22 -50.74 4.83
CA TYR A 200 -12.48 -49.83 5.71
C TYR A 200 -13.15 -49.77 7.08
N TYR A 201 -12.44 -49.27 8.08
CA TYR A 201 -12.98 -49.05 9.42
C TYR A 201 -13.05 -47.58 9.77
N ILE A 202 -14.21 -47.17 10.30
CA ILE A 202 -14.33 -45.96 11.11
C ILE A 202 -14.12 -46.41 12.57
N VAL A 203 -12.92 -46.18 13.10
CA VAL A 203 -12.52 -46.61 14.44
C VAL A 203 -12.81 -45.48 15.41
N THR A 204 -13.66 -45.71 16.40
CA THR A 204 -13.86 -44.78 17.52
C THR A 204 -12.84 -45.08 18.61
N ILE A 205 -12.06 -44.10 19.04
CA ILE A 205 -11.00 -44.21 20.07
C ILE A 205 -11.43 -43.58 21.41
N LYS A 206 -10.90 -44.11 22.52
CA LYS A 206 -11.18 -43.69 23.90
C LYS A 206 -10.44 -42.41 24.26
N ARG A 207 -9.14 -42.37 23.94
CA ARG A 207 -8.24 -41.25 24.19
C ARG A 207 -7.67 -40.74 22.87
N TYR A 208 -7.31 -39.47 22.85
CA TYR A 208 -6.60 -38.86 21.73
C TYR A 208 -5.24 -39.53 21.55
N ILE A 209 -4.79 -39.71 20.31
CA ILE A 209 -3.45 -40.22 20.01
C ILE A 209 -2.67 -39.04 19.43
N ASP A 210 -1.60 -38.63 20.10
CA ASP A 210 -0.77 -37.53 19.64
C ASP A 210 -0.01 -37.92 18.36
N PRO A 211 -0.22 -37.25 17.21
CA PRO A 211 0.48 -37.56 15.97
C PRO A 211 2.00 -37.44 16.05
N SER A 212 2.52 -36.60 16.96
CA SER A 212 3.96 -36.33 17.07
C SER A 212 4.74 -37.36 17.89
N THR A 213 4.03 -38.15 18.70
CA THR A 213 4.63 -39.14 19.60
C THR A 213 4.01 -40.53 19.47
N TRP A 214 2.84 -40.61 18.82
CA TRP A 214 1.90 -41.73 18.85
C TRP A 214 1.49 -42.16 20.26
N GLU A 215 1.58 -41.26 21.24
CA GLU A 215 1.19 -41.57 22.62
C GLU A 215 -0.29 -41.24 22.88
N PRO A 216 -1.05 -42.16 23.52
CA PRO A 216 -2.39 -41.86 23.99
C PRO A 216 -2.35 -40.80 25.09
N SER A 217 -3.16 -39.76 24.95
CA SER A 217 -3.19 -38.62 25.84
C SER A 217 -4.62 -38.30 26.30
N ASP A 218 -4.74 -37.99 27.59
CA ASP A 218 -5.97 -37.43 28.17
C ASP A 218 -6.03 -35.89 27.95
N GLN A 219 -5.03 -35.30 27.30
CA GLN A 219 -4.83 -33.85 27.26
C GLN A 219 -6.00 -33.11 26.59
N THR A 220 -6.44 -32.07 27.31
CA THR A 220 -7.48 -31.09 26.99
C THR A 220 -6.87 -29.76 26.52
N PHE A 221 -5.70 -29.75 25.87
CA PHE A 221 -5.01 -28.49 25.49
C PHE A 221 -5.82 -27.63 24.51
N LEU A 222 -6.86 -28.20 23.90
CA LEU A 222 -7.89 -27.48 23.18
C LEU A 222 -8.90 -26.91 24.17
N THR A 223 -8.89 -25.59 24.34
CA THR A 223 -9.82 -24.83 25.21
C THR A 223 -11.30 -24.99 24.83
N GLN A 224 -11.58 -25.60 23.67
CA GLN A 224 -12.84 -26.23 23.34
C GLN A 224 -12.52 -27.65 22.85
N ALA A 225 -12.98 -28.68 23.56
CA ALA A 225 -12.70 -30.07 23.20
C ALA A 225 -13.05 -30.34 21.72
N PRO A 226 -12.11 -30.71 20.84
CA PRO A 226 -12.48 -31.20 19.54
C PRO A 226 -13.09 -32.57 19.76
N ALA A 227 -14.29 -32.72 19.22
CA ALA A 227 -15.07 -33.92 19.21
C ALA A 227 -14.46 -35.03 18.31
N VAL A 228 -13.14 -35.11 18.14
CA VAL A 228 -12.51 -36.15 17.32
C VAL A 228 -12.13 -37.32 18.20
N ARG A 229 -12.98 -38.34 18.11
CA ARG A 229 -12.71 -39.68 18.64
C ARG A 229 -12.68 -40.70 17.52
N LYS A 230 -12.41 -40.32 16.27
CA LYS A 230 -12.49 -41.24 15.12
C LYS A 230 -11.23 -41.22 14.28
N VAL A 231 -10.78 -42.40 13.87
CA VAL A 231 -9.67 -42.64 12.93
C VAL A 231 -10.19 -43.52 11.80
N TYR A 232 -9.91 -43.15 10.55
CA TYR A 232 -10.30 -43.92 9.38
C TYR A 232 -9.15 -44.84 8.96
N THR A 233 -9.38 -46.15 8.99
CA THR A 233 -8.31 -47.12 8.78
C THR A 233 -8.69 -48.14 7.72
N ASP A 234 -7.70 -48.82 7.18
CA ASP A 234 -7.92 -50.06 6.45
C ASP A 234 -8.35 -51.20 7.42
N THR A 235 -8.58 -52.39 6.87
CA THR A 235 -9.00 -53.55 7.68
C THR A 235 -7.91 -54.08 8.63
N ASN A 236 -6.69 -53.57 8.54
CA ASN A 236 -5.56 -53.85 9.44
C ASN A 236 -5.33 -52.73 10.47
N PHE A 237 -6.26 -51.79 10.61
CA PHE A 237 -6.16 -50.63 11.51
C PHE A 237 -5.00 -49.68 11.16
N ILE A 238 -4.51 -49.72 9.92
CA ILE A 238 -3.54 -48.74 9.42
C ILE A 238 -4.33 -47.53 8.91
N PRO A 239 -4.01 -46.30 9.35
CA PRO A 239 -4.62 -45.08 8.83
C PRO A 239 -4.60 -45.01 7.30
N VAL A 240 -5.73 -44.66 6.69
CA VAL A 240 -5.80 -44.45 5.25
C VAL A 240 -5.04 -43.17 4.90
N LEU A 241 -4.21 -43.22 3.85
CA LEU A 241 -3.34 -42.10 3.44
C LEU A 241 -3.97 -41.25 2.33
N ASP A 242 -4.77 -41.89 1.48
CA ASP A 242 -5.40 -41.26 0.33
C ASP A 242 -6.53 -40.32 0.80
N ARG A 243 -6.34 -39.02 0.54
CA ARG A 243 -7.27 -37.96 0.97
C ARG A 243 -8.66 -38.12 0.34
N GLN A 244 -8.73 -38.43 -0.95
CA GLN A 244 -10.01 -38.61 -1.65
C GLN A 244 -10.78 -39.79 -1.06
N LEU A 245 -10.08 -40.87 -0.76
CA LEU A 245 -10.67 -42.03 -0.10
C LEU A 245 -11.15 -41.71 1.34
N LEU A 246 -10.35 -40.97 2.11
CA LEU A 246 -10.74 -40.50 3.44
C LEU A 246 -12.01 -39.65 3.39
N MET A 247 -12.14 -38.77 2.40
CA MET A 247 -13.33 -37.95 2.19
C MET A 247 -14.56 -38.82 1.94
N LYS A 248 -14.46 -39.85 1.09
CA LYS A 248 -15.55 -40.82 0.87
C LYS A 248 -15.97 -41.54 2.16
N ILE A 249 -15.01 -41.99 2.98
CA ILE A 249 -15.29 -42.62 4.29
C ILE A 249 -16.00 -41.63 5.22
N SER A 250 -15.58 -40.36 5.22
CA SER A 250 -16.17 -39.31 6.05
C SER A 250 -17.64 -39.06 5.74
N ILE A 251 -18.04 -39.16 4.47
CA ILE A 251 -19.43 -38.98 4.03
C ILE A 251 -20.32 -40.08 4.63
N ILE A 252 -19.84 -41.31 4.71
CA ILE A 252 -20.54 -42.42 5.38
C ILE A 252 -20.71 -42.13 6.87
N ASP A 253 -19.67 -41.62 7.53
CA ASP A 253 -19.74 -41.26 8.94
C ASP A 253 -20.76 -40.15 9.23
N ARG A 254 -20.77 -39.11 8.38
CA ARG A 254 -21.71 -37.98 8.46
C ARG A 254 -23.15 -38.43 8.24
N ALA A 255 -23.40 -39.24 7.22
CA ALA A 255 -24.72 -39.81 6.92
C ALA A 255 -25.29 -40.57 8.12
N ASN A 256 -24.46 -41.39 8.78
CA ASN A 256 -24.87 -42.11 9.99
C ASN A 256 -25.15 -41.20 11.18
N ASN A 257 -24.35 -40.14 11.38
CA ASN A 257 -24.62 -39.17 12.45
C ASN A 257 -25.94 -38.42 12.20
N LEU A 258 -26.21 -38.06 10.94
CA LEU A 258 -27.45 -37.42 10.52
C LEU A 258 -28.66 -38.33 10.76
N LEU A 259 -28.59 -39.59 10.29
CA LEU A 259 -29.60 -40.63 10.48
C LEU A 259 -29.94 -40.83 11.96
N LYS A 260 -28.94 -40.84 12.84
CA LYS A 260 -29.14 -41.00 14.30
C LYS A 260 -29.82 -39.80 14.97
N ARG A 261 -29.59 -38.58 14.49
CA ARG A 261 -30.08 -37.35 15.13
C ARG A 261 -31.47 -36.94 14.63
N ILE A 262 -31.55 -36.52 13.37
CA ILE A 262 -32.73 -35.87 12.80
C ILE A 262 -33.28 -36.58 11.56
N GLY A 263 -32.52 -37.52 11.00
CA GLY A 263 -32.91 -38.30 9.83
C GLY A 263 -33.71 -39.57 10.13
N LYS A 264 -34.31 -39.71 11.32
CA LYS A 264 -35.16 -40.86 11.64
C LYS A 264 -36.49 -40.78 10.86
N PRO A 265 -37.11 -41.91 10.47
CA PRO A 265 -38.36 -41.91 9.72
C PRO A 265 -39.47 -41.06 10.34
N ASP A 266 -39.65 -41.13 11.67
CA ASP A 266 -40.66 -40.34 12.40
C ASP A 266 -40.36 -38.83 12.37
N SER A 267 -39.07 -38.47 12.47
CA SER A 267 -38.61 -37.07 12.40
C SER A 267 -38.85 -36.49 11.01
N ILE A 268 -38.60 -37.29 9.98
CA ILE A 268 -38.86 -36.92 8.58
C ILE A 268 -40.37 -36.84 8.31
N GLN A 269 -41.17 -37.76 8.85
CA GLN A 269 -42.63 -37.76 8.75
C GLN A 269 -43.23 -36.47 9.32
N ASN A 270 -42.73 -35.99 10.46
CA ASN A 270 -43.15 -34.71 11.03
C ASN A 270 -42.87 -33.52 10.09
N GLN A 271 -41.77 -33.55 9.31
CA GLN A 271 -41.47 -32.51 8.32
C GLN A 271 -42.44 -32.56 7.13
N ILE A 272 -42.79 -33.77 6.68
CA ILE A 272 -43.79 -33.95 5.61
C ILE A 272 -45.17 -33.45 6.05
N GLU A 273 -45.55 -33.70 7.31
CA GLU A 273 -46.80 -33.19 7.88
C GLU A 273 -46.79 -31.67 8.03
N ALA A 274 -45.66 -31.08 8.40
CA ALA A 274 -45.50 -29.63 8.42
C ALA A 274 -45.73 -29.02 7.02
N ILE A 275 -45.17 -29.62 5.97
CA ILE A 275 -45.40 -29.17 4.57
C ILE A 275 -46.90 -29.25 4.22
N ASN A 276 -47.59 -30.35 4.55
CA ASN A 276 -49.03 -30.48 4.27
C ASN A 276 -49.86 -29.42 5.01
N ASN A 277 -49.51 -29.10 6.27
CA ASN A 277 -50.19 -28.05 7.04
C ASN A 277 -50.02 -26.65 6.42
N VAL A 278 -48.87 -26.38 5.79
CA VAL A 278 -48.65 -25.13 5.03
C VAL A 278 -49.60 -25.05 3.83
N PHE A 279 -49.82 -26.14 3.11
CA PHE A 279 -50.79 -26.19 2.01
C PHE A 279 -52.24 -26.01 2.47
N GLU A 280 -52.61 -26.51 3.65
CA GLU A 280 -54.00 -26.38 4.17
C GLU A 280 -54.31 -24.99 4.77
N ALA A 281 -53.30 -24.24 5.23
CA ALA A 281 -53.48 -22.88 5.78
C ALA A 281 -53.84 -21.81 4.72
N ASP A 282 -53.74 -22.16 3.43
CA ASP A 282 -53.83 -21.27 2.27
C ASP A 282 -55.25 -21.22 1.67
N LYS A 283 -56.22 -20.65 2.41
CA LYS A 283 -57.53 -20.32 1.82
C LYS A 283 -57.78 -18.85 1.48
N GLU A 284 -57.05 -17.89 2.04
CA GLU A 284 -57.21 -16.47 1.70
C GLU A 284 -55.91 -15.70 2.01
N LEU A 285 -55.11 -15.40 1.00
CA LEU A 285 -54.01 -14.42 1.10
C LEU A 285 -53.92 -13.63 -0.21
N ALA A 286 -54.71 -12.56 -0.25
CA ALA A 286 -54.51 -11.44 -1.17
C ALA A 286 -53.74 -10.33 -0.42
N ASP A 287 -52.89 -9.64 -1.17
CA ASP A 287 -52.24 -8.35 -0.89
C ASP A 287 -50.79 -8.31 -0.30
N ALA A 288 -49.89 -8.00 -1.24
CA ALA A 288 -48.92 -6.89 -1.21
C ALA A 288 -47.65 -6.94 -0.33
N GLU A 289 -47.52 -7.83 0.66
CA GLU A 289 -46.27 -7.93 1.46
C GLU A 289 -45.24 -8.95 0.92
N LEU A 290 -45.61 -9.74 -0.08
CA LEU A 290 -44.86 -10.91 -0.55
C LEU A 290 -43.56 -10.55 -1.29
N THR A 291 -43.55 -9.47 -2.07
CA THR A 291 -42.42 -9.07 -2.93
C THR A 291 -41.15 -8.68 -2.15
N ALA A 292 -41.27 -8.27 -0.89
CA ALA A 292 -40.14 -7.84 -0.05
C ALA A 292 -39.43 -9.00 0.69
N GLU A 293 -40.11 -10.12 0.93
CA GLU A 293 -39.52 -11.29 1.61
C GLU A 293 -38.80 -12.23 0.63
N LEU A 294 -39.18 -12.29 -0.66
CA LEU A 294 -38.47 -13.13 -1.64
C LEU A 294 -37.06 -12.67 -1.98
N ALA A 295 -36.80 -11.36 -1.89
CA ALA A 295 -35.43 -10.86 -1.98
C ALA A 295 -34.58 -11.31 -0.78
N LYS A 296 -35.19 -11.57 0.39
CA LYS A 296 -34.50 -12.14 1.56
C LYS A 296 -34.27 -13.63 1.37
N SER A 297 -35.27 -14.39 0.92
CA SER A 297 -35.15 -15.83 0.68
C SER A 297 -34.18 -16.18 -0.44
N ALA A 298 -34.04 -15.33 -1.46
CA ALA A 298 -33.02 -15.45 -2.51
C ALA A 298 -31.57 -15.23 -1.99
N ILE A 299 -31.38 -14.36 -0.99
CA ILE A 299 -30.09 -14.09 -0.36
C ILE A 299 -29.72 -15.21 0.63
N PHE A 300 -30.68 -15.73 1.39
CA PHE A 300 -30.50 -16.95 2.18
C PHE A 300 -30.26 -18.17 1.28
N MET A 301 -30.92 -18.24 0.10
CA MET A 301 -30.63 -19.20 -0.98
C MET A 301 -29.16 -19.28 -1.35
N MET A 302 -28.48 -18.13 -1.41
CA MET A 302 -27.07 -18.04 -1.79
C MET A 302 -26.11 -18.34 -0.64
N ILE A 303 -26.45 -17.97 0.60
CA ILE A 303 -25.60 -18.23 1.78
C ILE A 303 -25.69 -19.71 2.18
N ASP A 304 -26.84 -20.33 2.03
CA ASP A 304 -27.02 -21.74 2.33
C ASP A 304 -26.42 -22.64 1.25
N LEU A 305 -26.43 -22.25 -0.04
CA LEU A 305 -25.72 -22.96 -1.11
C LEU A 305 -24.18 -23.03 -0.89
N VAL A 306 -23.62 -22.08 -0.13
CA VAL A 306 -22.20 -21.99 0.21
C VAL A 306 -21.78 -23.04 1.25
N ILE A 307 -22.75 -23.60 1.99
CA ILE A 307 -22.52 -24.68 2.97
C ILE A 307 -22.41 -26.06 2.27
N PHE A 308 -22.76 -26.19 0.98
CA PHE A 308 -23.02 -27.50 0.32
C PHE A 308 -21.91 -28.21 -0.43
N VAL A 309 -20.69 -27.72 -0.43
CA VAL A 309 -19.64 -28.30 -1.28
C VAL A 309 -18.96 -29.57 -0.73
N GLU A 310 -19.22 -30.01 0.49
CA GLU A 310 -18.53 -31.16 1.09
C GLU A 310 -18.82 -32.55 0.45
N LEU A 311 -19.50 -32.62 -0.70
CA LEU A 311 -19.90 -33.88 -1.35
C LEU A 311 -19.27 -34.15 -2.74
N GLU A 312 -18.36 -33.30 -3.24
CA GLU A 312 -17.62 -33.49 -4.51
C GLU A 312 -18.49 -33.84 -5.74
N GLN A 313 -19.79 -33.52 -5.77
CA GLN A 313 -20.65 -33.72 -6.93
C GLN A 313 -21.72 -32.61 -7.00
N PRO A 314 -22.18 -32.23 -8.21
CA PRO A 314 -23.26 -31.27 -8.38
C PRO A 314 -24.53 -31.88 -7.80
N ILE A 315 -24.91 -31.48 -6.59
CA ILE A 315 -26.26 -31.78 -6.11
C ILE A 315 -27.20 -31.06 -7.09
N ALA A 316 -28.11 -31.80 -7.71
CA ALA A 316 -28.98 -31.32 -8.80
C ALA A 316 -29.91 -30.14 -8.42
N ILE A 317 -29.76 -29.56 -7.23
CA ILE A 317 -30.52 -28.42 -6.69
C ILE A 317 -30.52 -27.25 -7.65
N SER A 318 -29.35 -26.81 -8.16
CA SER A 318 -29.26 -25.61 -9.01
C SER A 318 -30.00 -25.80 -10.33
N THR A 319 -29.83 -26.96 -10.95
CA THR A 319 -30.53 -27.33 -12.19
C THR A 319 -32.02 -27.52 -11.95
N GLU A 320 -32.43 -28.17 -10.86
CA GLU A 320 -33.82 -28.50 -10.58
C GLU A 320 -34.63 -27.29 -10.11
N ILE A 321 -34.07 -26.44 -9.24
CA ILE A 321 -34.67 -25.14 -8.90
C ILE A 321 -34.69 -24.25 -10.15
N GLY A 322 -33.60 -24.19 -10.92
CA GLY A 322 -33.53 -23.46 -12.18
C GLY A 322 -34.60 -23.91 -13.18
N ASN A 323 -34.86 -25.21 -13.28
CA ASN A 323 -35.90 -25.79 -14.13
C ASN A 323 -37.32 -25.48 -13.64
N ILE A 324 -37.58 -25.56 -12.32
CA ILE A 324 -38.87 -25.20 -11.71
C ILE A 324 -39.17 -23.72 -11.97
N VAL A 325 -38.20 -22.85 -11.72
CA VAL A 325 -38.31 -21.40 -11.92
C VAL A 325 -38.51 -21.09 -13.41
N SER A 326 -37.69 -21.66 -14.31
CA SER A 326 -37.77 -21.41 -15.75
C SER A 326 -39.09 -21.89 -16.35
N GLY A 327 -39.56 -23.08 -15.97
CA GLY A 327 -40.81 -23.65 -16.46
C GLY A 327 -42.06 -22.85 -16.07
N LEU A 328 -42.02 -22.17 -14.92
CA LEU A 328 -43.11 -21.32 -14.44
C LEU A 328 -43.00 -19.87 -14.95
N LEU A 329 -41.80 -19.40 -15.32
CA LEU A 329 -41.53 -18.02 -15.73
C LEU A 329 -42.31 -17.62 -16.99
N GLU A 330 -42.57 -18.57 -17.89
CA GLU A 330 -43.32 -18.34 -19.13
C GLU A 330 -44.84 -18.37 -18.92
N GLN A 331 -45.32 -18.92 -17.80
CA GLN A 331 -46.74 -19.19 -17.58
C GLN A 331 -47.46 -18.06 -16.82
N TYR A 332 -46.70 -17.21 -16.11
CA TYR A 332 -47.25 -16.17 -15.26
C TYR A 332 -46.68 -14.81 -15.63
N THR A 333 -47.55 -13.89 -16.04
CA THR A 333 -47.20 -12.48 -16.30
C THR A 333 -47.27 -11.62 -15.03
N ASP A 334 -47.86 -12.16 -13.96
CA ASP A 334 -48.02 -11.53 -12.66
C ASP A 334 -46.95 -12.09 -11.70
N ALA A 335 -46.10 -11.21 -11.20
CA ALA A 335 -44.96 -11.59 -10.38
C ALA A 335 -45.39 -12.29 -9.08
N ASP A 336 -46.47 -11.85 -8.45
CA ASP A 336 -46.93 -12.39 -7.16
C ASP A 336 -47.52 -13.80 -7.33
N LYS A 337 -48.27 -14.04 -8.42
CA LYS A 337 -48.74 -15.38 -8.78
C LYS A 337 -47.59 -16.31 -9.17
N PHE A 338 -46.62 -15.82 -9.93
CA PHE A 338 -45.43 -16.59 -10.29
C PHE A 338 -44.69 -17.09 -9.04
N ILE A 339 -44.44 -16.17 -8.11
CA ILE A 339 -43.79 -16.41 -6.82
C ILE A 339 -44.51 -17.46 -5.98
N LEU A 340 -45.83 -17.33 -5.82
CA LEU A 340 -46.63 -18.26 -5.02
C LEU A 340 -46.54 -19.68 -5.60
N GLN A 341 -46.55 -19.80 -6.93
CA GLN A 341 -46.46 -21.09 -7.61
C GLN A 341 -45.06 -21.69 -7.54
N VAL A 342 -44.01 -20.87 -7.57
CA VAL A 342 -42.64 -21.30 -7.29
C VAL A 342 -42.54 -21.84 -5.86
N GLY A 343 -43.08 -21.14 -4.86
CA GLY A 343 -43.08 -21.59 -3.47
C GLY A 343 -43.79 -22.94 -3.28
N LYS A 344 -44.96 -23.12 -3.89
CA LYS A 344 -45.70 -24.40 -3.89
C LYS A 344 -44.93 -25.52 -4.59
N ALA A 345 -44.29 -25.22 -5.72
CA ALA A 345 -43.48 -26.19 -6.44
C ALA A 345 -42.25 -26.63 -5.62
N LEU A 346 -41.59 -25.70 -4.93
CA LEU A 346 -40.48 -25.99 -4.03
C LEU A 346 -40.92 -26.84 -2.83
N LEU A 347 -42.04 -26.52 -2.17
CA LEU A 347 -42.60 -27.35 -1.09
C LEU A 347 -42.93 -28.78 -1.54
N ASN A 348 -43.50 -28.94 -2.74
CA ASN A 348 -43.78 -30.26 -3.30
C ASN A 348 -42.49 -31.03 -3.59
N ALA A 349 -41.48 -30.38 -4.20
CA ALA A 349 -40.19 -31.00 -4.45
C ALA A 349 -39.47 -31.38 -3.13
N ALA A 350 -39.55 -30.53 -2.11
CA ALA A 350 -39.02 -30.81 -0.78
C ALA A 350 -39.64 -32.07 -0.17
N LYS A 351 -40.97 -32.18 -0.26
CA LYS A 351 -41.73 -33.33 0.20
C LYS A 351 -41.27 -34.62 -0.51
N THR A 352 -41.09 -34.59 -1.82
CA THR A 352 -40.56 -35.75 -2.58
C THR A 352 -39.19 -36.19 -2.05
N HIS A 353 -38.29 -35.25 -1.73
CA HIS A 353 -36.99 -35.61 -1.17
C HIS A 353 -37.08 -36.09 0.28
N TYR A 354 -37.98 -35.56 1.10
CA TYR A 354 -38.23 -36.10 2.44
C TYR A 354 -38.83 -37.51 2.37
N GLU A 355 -39.74 -37.79 1.43
CA GLU A 355 -40.27 -39.15 1.22
C GLU A 355 -39.17 -40.13 0.80
N GLU A 356 -38.28 -39.71 -0.11
CA GLU A 356 -37.12 -40.50 -0.52
C GLU A 356 -36.13 -40.71 0.62
N MET A 357 -35.85 -39.66 1.41
CA MET A 357 -35.03 -39.76 2.60
C MET A 357 -35.65 -40.71 3.63
N LYS A 358 -36.97 -40.64 3.85
CA LYS A 358 -37.68 -41.53 4.77
C LYS A 358 -37.55 -42.98 4.34
N ARG A 359 -37.75 -43.26 3.04
CA ARG A 359 -37.55 -44.60 2.45
C ARG A 359 -36.12 -45.10 2.70
N MET A 360 -35.11 -44.29 2.41
CA MET A 360 -33.71 -44.65 2.66
C MET A 360 -33.40 -44.84 4.15
N SER A 361 -33.97 -44.04 5.04
CA SER A 361 -33.81 -44.21 6.49
C SER A 361 -34.44 -45.50 7.00
N GLU A 362 -35.59 -45.91 6.45
CA GLU A 362 -36.27 -47.17 6.78
C GLU A 362 -35.46 -48.37 6.28
N GLU A 363 -34.97 -48.31 5.03
CA GLU A 363 -34.12 -49.35 4.43
C GLU A 363 -32.77 -49.49 5.16
N ASN A 364 -32.25 -48.39 5.70
CA ASN A 364 -30.96 -48.34 6.39
C ASN A 364 -31.11 -48.12 7.90
N ALA A 365 -32.17 -48.64 8.52
CA ALA A 365 -32.46 -48.43 9.95
C ALA A 365 -31.32 -48.87 10.89
N GLN A 366 -30.46 -49.80 10.45
CA GLN A 366 -29.28 -50.27 11.20
C GLN A 366 -28.03 -49.42 10.97
N GLY A 367 -28.05 -48.44 10.08
CA GLY A 367 -26.90 -47.65 9.64
C GLY A 367 -26.64 -47.76 8.14
N ILE A 368 -25.90 -46.78 7.60
CA ILE A 368 -25.47 -46.73 6.20
C ILE A 368 -24.01 -47.16 6.14
N TYR A 369 -23.67 -48.13 5.30
CA TYR A 369 -22.34 -48.76 5.33
C TYR A 369 -21.56 -48.61 4.03
N ASP A 370 -22.15 -48.08 2.97
CA ASP A 370 -21.48 -47.85 1.69
C ASP A 370 -21.55 -46.38 1.26
N TYR A 371 -20.56 -45.97 0.48
CA TYR A 371 -20.40 -44.59 0.03
C TYR A 371 -21.56 -44.09 -0.84
N ASP A 372 -22.04 -44.90 -1.79
CA ASP A 372 -23.06 -44.45 -2.73
C ASP A 372 -24.40 -44.21 -2.03
N THR A 373 -24.80 -45.11 -1.13
CA THR A 373 -25.99 -44.92 -0.28
C THR A 373 -25.84 -43.71 0.63
N ALA A 374 -24.67 -43.54 1.26
CA ALA A 374 -24.41 -42.38 2.13
C ALA A 374 -24.50 -41.06 1.38
N LYS A 375 -23.86 -40.99 0.21
CA LYS A 375 -23.90 -39.84 -0.71
C LYS A 375 -25.35 -39.53 -1.12
N ASN A 376 -26.10 -40.53 -1.57
CA ASN A 376 -27.49 -40.35 -1.99
C ASN A 376 -28.39 -39.90 -0.84
N TYR A 377 -28.20 -40.45 0.36
CA TYR A 377 -28.92 -40.08 1.56
C TYR A 377 -28.66 -38.63 1.98
N MET A 378 -27.39 -38.22 2.01
CA MET A 378 -27.00 -36.84 2.30
C MET A 378 -27.57 -35.87 1.27
N ASN A 379 -27.48 -36.22 -0.02
CA ASN A 379 -28.07 -35.44 -1.11
C ASN A 379 -29.58 -35.23 -0.92
N ALA A 380 -30.34 -36.29 -0.62
CA ALA A 380 -31.77 -36.18 -0.40
C ALA A 380 -32.13 -35.32 0.81
N PHE A 381 -31.42 -35.48 1.93
CA PHE A 381 -31.66 -34.66 3.13
C PHE A 381 -31.50 -33.17 2.85
N TYR A 382 -30.39 -32.79 2.21
CA TYR A 382 -30.12 -31.39 1.93
C TYR A 382 -31.08 -30.84 0.89
N ASN A 383 -31.35 -31.58 -0.18
CA ASN A 383 -32.38 -31.23 -1.17
C ASN A 383 -33.73 -30.94 -0.51
N ALA A 384 -34.15 -31.80 0.42
CA ALA A 384 -35.41 -31.66 1.13
C ALA A 384 -35.44 -30.42 2.02
N TYR A 385 -34.41 -30.25 2.86
CA TYR A 385 -34.30 -29.15 3.81
C TYR A 385 -34.35 -27.78 3.13
N PHE A 386 -33.55 -27.58 2.08
CA PHE A 386 -33.49 -26.29 1.39
C PHE A 386 -34.77 -25.95 0.67
N LYS A 387 -35.31 -26.89 -0.11
CA LYS A 387 -36.56 -26.67 -0.83
C LYS A 387 -37.72 -26.42 0.15
N MET A 388 -37.71 -27.03 1.33
CA MET A 388 -38.69 -26.77 2.37
C MET A 388 -38.54 -25.36 2.92
N GLN A 389 -37.33 -24.96 3.32
CA GLN A 389 -37.06 -23.62 3.85
C GLN A 389 -37.50 -22.53 2.86
N TYR A 390 -37.09 -22.63 1.59
CA TYR A 390 -37.45 -21.65 0.57
C TYR A 390 -38.92 -21.69 0.19
N GLY A 391 -39.51 -22.88 0.12
CA GLY A 391 -40.92 -23.06 -0.17
C GLY A 391 -41.80 -22.45 0.93
N VAL A 392 -41.44 -22.63 2.21
CA VAL A 392 -42.15 -22.04 3.36
C VAL A 392 -42.05 -20.52 3.31
N ASP A 393 -40.86 -19.96 3.11
CA ASP A 393 -40.66 -18.52 3.07
C ASP A 393 -41.39 -17.84 1.90
N ALA A 394 -41.56 -18.55 0.77
CA ALA A 394 -42.30 -18.05 -0.38
C ALA A 394 -43.83 -18.14 -0.21
N VAL A 395 -44.34 -19.01 0.68
CA VAL A 395 -45.78 -19.28 0.83
C VAL A 395 -46.39 -18.61 2.08
N LEU A 396 -45.62 -18.36 3.16
CA LEU A 396 -46.14 -17.83 4.42
C LEU A 396 -45.54 -16.47 4.85
N PRO A 397 -46.36 -15.51 5.30
CA PRO A 397 -45.88 -14.30 5.98
C PRO A 397 -45.28 -14.62 7.37
N ARG A 398 -44.19 -13.92 7.75
CA ARG A 398 -43.44 -14.13 9.02
C ARG A 398 -44.30 -14.17 10.28
N GLU A 399 -45.38 -13.38 10.33
CA GLU A 399 -46.25 -13.29 11.50
C GLU A 399 -47.06 -14.57 11.77
N ARG A 400 -47.28 -15.40 10.74
CA ARG A 400 -47.93 -16.72 10.88
C ARG A 400 -46.95 -17.86 11.16
N ILE A 401 -45.68 -17.72 10.79
CA ILE A 401 -44.61 -18.71 11.06
C ILE A 401 -44.44 -18.93 12.57
N GLN A 402 -44.56 -17.87 13.39
CA GLN A 402 -44.49 -17.95 14.85
C GLN A 402 -45.64 -18.73 15.50
N LYS A 403 -46.77 -18.93 14.80
CA LYS A 403 -47.98 -19.56 15.35
C LYS A 403 -48.13 -21.03 14.97
N ILE A 404 -47.57 -21.46 13.84
CA ILE A 404 -47.82 -22.79 13.26
C ILE A 404 -46.75 -23.80 13.67
N ILE A 405 -45.53 -23.35 14.00
CA ILE A 405 -44.41 -24.24 14.33
C ILE A 405 -43.83 -23.76 15.65
N ASP A 406 -43.89 -24.60 16.68
CA ASP A 406 -43.27 -24.33 17.99
C ASP A 406 -41.85 -23.81 17.75
N VAL A 407 -41.63 -22.55 18.17
CA VAL A 407 -40.40 -21.78 17.97
C VAL A 407 -39.18 -22.58 18.46
N ASN A 408 -39.34 -23.54 19.36
CA ASN A 408 -38.29 -24.45 19.82
C ASN A 408 -37.82 -25.49 18.79
N THR A 409 -38.61 -25.86 17.79
CA THR A 409 -38.25 -26.93 16.83
C THR A 409 -37.38 -26.39 15.70
N LEU A 410 -37.72 -25.22 15.15
CA LEU A 410 -36.88 -24.50 14.21
C LEU A 410 -35.60 -23.98 14.88
N TRP A 411 -35.66 -23.47 16.13
CA TRP A 411 -34.46 -23.05 16.87
C TRP A 411 -33.53 -24.18 17.30
N LYS A 412 -34.00 -25.41 17.52
CA LYS A 412 -33.12 -26.56 17.84
C LYS A 412 -32.36 -27.07 16.62
N ILE A 413 -32.89 -26.85 15.42
CA ILE A 413 -32.25 -27.20 14.14
C ILE A 413 -31.36 -26.04 13.67
N ALA A 414 -31.85 -24.80 13.80
CA ALA A 414 -31.13 -23.58 13.44
C ALA A 414 -30.17 -23.09 14.54
N GLY A 415 -30.10 -23.68 15.73
CA GLY A 415 -29.20 -23.23 16.81
C GLY A 415 -27.76 -23.76 16.72
N TRP A 416 -27.46 -24.63 15.76
CA TRP A 416 -26.12 -25.22 15.60
C TRP A 416 -25.32 -24.66 14.42
N ILE A 417 -26.00 -24.02 13.48
CA ILE A 417 -25.42 -23.61 12.19
C ILE A 417 -25.02 -22.11 12.21
N PRO A 418 -25.82 -21.17 12.75
CA PRO A 418 -25.45 -19.75 12.83
C PRO A 418 -24.32 -19.46 13.81
N ASP A 419 -24.24 -20.13 14.97
CA ASP A 419 -23.12 -19.92 15.92
C ASP A 419 -21.81 -20.54 15.40
N TYR A 420 -21.89 -21.64 14.64
CA TYR A 420 -20.75 -22.25 13.95
C TYR A 420 -20.28 -21.37 12.76
N ILE A 421 -21.23 -20.81 11.99
CA ILE A 421 -20.97 -19.94 10.83
C ILE A 421 -20.57 -18.51 11.23
N LEU A 422 -21.03 -17.98 12.37
CA LEU A 422 -20.57 -16.67 12.88
C LEU A 422 -19.17 -16.78 13.48
N HIS A 423 -18.81 -17.94 14.04
CA HIS A 423 -17.46 -18.20 14.55
C HIS A 423 -16.45 -18.46 13.42
N LEU A 424 -16.83 -19.18 12.38
CA LEU A 424 -16.01 -19.42 11.18
C LEU A 424 -15.99 -18.21 10.23
N GLY A 425 -17.14 -17.57 10.00
CA GLY A 425 -17.29 -16.44 9.07
C GLY A 425 -16.59 -15.16 9.53
N SER A 426 -16.38 -14.95 10.82
CA SER A 426 -15.58 -13.81 11.30
C SER A 426 -14.06 -14.06 11.24
N LEU A 427 -13.62 -15.33 11.31
CA LEU A 427 -12.20 -15.70 11.17
C LEU A 427 -11.77 -15.94 9.72
N LEU A 428 -12.65 -16.42 8.83
CA LEU A 428 -12.33 -16.80 7.44
C LEU A 428 -12.51 -15.66 6.42
N VAL A 429 -13.40 -14.70 6.66
CA VAL A 429 -13.63 -13.56 5.75
C VAL A 429 -12.42 -12.61 5.67
N SER A 430 -11.56 -12.61 6.69
CA SER A 430 -10.28 -11.87 6.67
C SER A 430 -9.17 -12.56 5.87
N HIS A 431 -9.30 -13.86 5.56
CA HIS A 431 -8.20 -14.68 5.02
C HIS A 431 -8.50 -15.31 3.63
N SER A 432 -9.71 -15.19 3.08
CA SER A 432 -10.07 -15.73 1.76
C SER A 432 -10.59 -14.66 0.79
N PRO A 433 -9.87 -14.39 -0.32
CA PRO A 433 -10.31 -13.48 -1.38
C PRO A 433 -11.65 -13.88 -2.02
N ILE A 434 -11.94 -15.18 -2.11
CA ILE A 434 -13.16 -15.74 -2.70
C ILE A 434 -14.38 -15.39 -1.84
N LEU A 435 -14.27 -15.50 -0.51
CA LEU A 435 -15.33 -15.11 0.42
C LEU A 435 -15.60 -13.60 0.38
N LYS A 436 -14.57 -12.81 0.09
CA LYS A 436 -14.66 -11.35 -0.07
C LYS A 436 -15.36 -10.95 -1.38
N GLU A 437 -15.11 -11.70 -2.46
CA GLU A 437 -15.77 -11.56 -3.77
C GLU A 437 -17.24 -12.02 -3.72
N LEU A 438 -17.53 -13.10 -3.00
CA LEU A 438 -18.88 -13.59 -2.72
C LEU A 438 -19.67 -12.56 -1.89
N LEU A 439 -19.06 -12.00 -0.83
CA LEU A 439 -19.63 -10.90 -0.05
C LEU A 439 -19.83 -9.64 -0.92
N GLY A 440 -18.95 -9.38 -1.87
CA GLY A 440 -19.07 -8.31 -2.87
C GLY A 440 -20.26 -8.53 -3.81
N SER A 441 -20.48 -9.76 -4.27
CA SER A 441 -21.60 -10.15 -5.14
C SER A 441 -22.94 -10.08 -4.40
N VAL A 442 -22.97 -10.50 -3.13
CA VAL A 442 -24.12 -10.33 -2.23
C VAL A 442 -24.39 -8.85 -1.97
N LYS A 443 -23.36 -8.03 -1.77
CA LYS A 443 -23.49 -6.56 -1.65
C LYS A 443 -24.00 -5.91 -2.94
N ALA A 444 -23.57 -6.37 -4.11
CA ALA A 444 -24.07 -5.92 -5.40
C ALA A 444 -25.56 -6.28 -5.61
N ALA A 445 -25.98 -7.46 -5.17
CA ALA A 445 -27.40 -7.86 -5.14
C ALA A 445 -28.23 -7.00 -4.16
N ILE A 446 -27.65 -6.62 -3.02
CA ILE A 446 -28.24 -5.66 -2.06
C ILE A 446 -28.32 -4.23 -2.63
N ILE A 447 -27.47 -3.87 -3.60
CA ILE A 447 -27.55 -2.58 -4.30
C ILE A 447 -28.62 -2.64 -5.41
N ALA A 448 -28.71 -3.74 -6.15
CA ALA A 448 -29.78 -3.99 -7.14
C ALA A 448 -31.20 -4.02 -6.52
N ARG A 449 -31.30 -4.42 -5.24
CA ARG A 449 -32.47 -4.30 -4.33
C ARG A 449 -33.22 -2.97 -4.42
N GLN A 450 -32.52 -1.86 -4.70
CA GLN A 450 -33.10 -0.51 -4.64
C GLN A 450 -33.82 -0.09 -5.93
N ALA A 451 -33.70 -0.85 -7.02
CA ALA A 451 -34.11 -0.39 -8.36
C ALA A 451 -35.43 -0.99 -8.92
N LYS A 452 -36.14 -1.88 -8.21
CA LYS A 452 -37.30 -2.66 -8.73
C LYS A 452 -36.94 -3.43 -10.03
N MET A 453 -36.33 -4.61 -9.87
CA MET A 453 -35.88 -5.46 -10.98
C MET A 453 -37.00 -5.90 -11.93
N ASP A 454 -36.74 -5.83 -13.24
CA ASP A 454 -37.54 -6.44 -14.29
C ASP A 454 -37.10 -7.88 -14.59
N ILE A 455 -37.97 -8.64 -15.29
CA ILE A 455 -37.74 -10.07 -15.62
C ILE A 455 -36.41 -10.32 -16.37
N PRO A 456 -35.96 -9.45 -17.31
CA PRO A 456 -34.65 -9.60 -17.95
C PRO A 456 -33.46 -9.50 -16.99
N THR A 457 -33.49 -8.56 -16.02
CA THR A 457 -32.42 -8.41 -15.01
C THR A 457 -32.36 -9.61 -14.06
N LEU A 458 -33.53 -10.17 -13.71
CA LEU A 458 -33.63 -11.42 -12.94
C LEU A 458 -32.98 -12.60 -13.67
N ARG A 459 -33.12 -12.67 -15.00
CA ARG A 459 -32.54 -13.73 -15.85
C ARG A 459 -31.01 -13.66 -15.93
N ASP A 460 -30.44 -12.46 -16.05
CA ASP A 460 -28.98 -12.25 -16.03
C ASP A 460 -28.37 -12.59 -14.67
N PHE A 461 -29.04 -12.21 -13.58
CA PHE A 461 -28.63 -12.56 -12.22
C PHE A 461 -28.62 -14.08 -11.99
N LEU A 462 -29.66 -14.80 -12.42
CA LEU A 462 -29.73 -16.27 -12.33
C LEU A 462 -28.62 -16.95 -13.16
N GLY A 463 -28.19 -16.34 -14.28
CA GLY A 463 -27.04 -16.81 -15.06
C GLY A 463 -25.72 -16.75 -14.31
N LYS A 464 -25.47 -15.66 -13.56
CA LYS A 464 -24.25 -15.47 -12.76
C LYS A 464 -24.21 -16.34 -11.49
N VAL A 465 -25.38 -16.63 -10.90
CA VAL A 465 -25.51 -17.53 -9.75
C VAL A 465 -25.18 -18.98 -10.11
N ASN A 466 -25.40 -19.40 -11.35
CA ASN A 466 -25.07 -20.74 -11.83
C ASN A 466 -23.55 -21.04 -11.92
N GLU A 467 -22.68 -20.03 -11.78
CA GLU A 467 -21.21 -20.22 -11.73
C GLU A 467 -20.66 -20.41 -10.31
N ILE A 468 -21.45 -20.08 -9.27
CA ILE A 468 -21.08 -20.19 -7.85
C ILE A 468 -20.78 -21.63 -7.41
N PRO A 469 -21.51 -22.68 -7.85
CA PRO A 469 -21.24 -24.07 -7.46
C PRO A 469 -19.81 -24.54 -7.77
N ASN A 470 -19.22 -24.09 -8.89
CA ASN A 470 -17.86 -24.46 -9.27
C ASN A 470 -16.78 -23.74 -8.44
N LYS A 471 -17.05 -22.51 -7.98
CA LYS A 471 -16.11 -21.72 -7.15
C LYS A 471 -16.17 -22.12 -5.67
N VAL A 472 -17.36 -22.48 -5.18
CA VAL A 472 -17.48 -23.04 -3.83
C VAL A 472 -16.90 -24.45 -3.81
N ALA A 473 -16.95 -25.23 -4.92
CA ALA A 473 -16.40 -26.60 -5.05
C ALA A 473 -14.94 -26.72 -4.60
N GLN A 474 -14.13 -25.69 -4.89
CA GLN A 474 -12.73 -25.58 -4.50
C GLN A 474 -12.51 -25.17 -3.03
N MET A 475 -13.57 -24.75 -2.34
CA MET A 475 -13.50 -24.11 -1.02
C MET A 475 -13.66 -25.09 0.16
N LEU A 476 -14.29 -26.27 -0.03
CA LEU A 476 -14.53 -27.25 1.06
C LEU A 476 -13.71 -28.55 0.93
N GLU A 477 -12.58 -28.50 0.23
CA GLU A 477 -11.51 -29.49 0.48
C GLU A 477 -10.97 -29.38 1.93
N ASP A 478 -11.38 -28.37 2.72
CA ASP A 478 -10.74 -27.96 3.97
C ASP A 478 -11.47 -28.25 5.30
N GLU A 479 -12.66 -28.88 5.33
CA GLU A 479 -13.38 -29.18 6.58
C GLU A 479 -13.56 -30.68 6.86
N SER A 480 -12.48 -31.37 7.25
CA SER A 480 -12.56 -32.80 7.51
C SER A 480 -11.80 -33.25 8.75
N PHE A 481 -12.16 -32.74 9.93
CA PHE A 481 -11.49 -33.05 11.21
C PHE A 481 -11.05 -34.53 11.42
N PRO A 482 -11.86 -35.57 11.14
CA PRO A 482 -11.41 -36.97 11.23
C PRO A 482 -10.51 -37.44 10.09
N VAL A 483 -10.67 -36.89 8.87
CA VAL A 483 -9.76 -37.12 7.73
C VAL A 483 -8.41 -36.50 8.06
N ASP A 484 -8.43 -35.25 8.50
CA ASP A 484 -7.27 -34.49 8.92
C ASP A 484 -6.52 -35.22 10.03
N PHE A 485 -7.23 -35.63 11.08
CA PHE A 485 -6.62 -36.37 12.18
C PHE A 485 -6.02 -37.71 11.73
N THR A 486 -6.69 -38.40 10.80
CA THR A 486 -6.18 -39.64 10.22
C THR A 486 -4.92 -39.39 9.40
N GLN A 487 -4.85 -38.30 8.61
CA GLN A 487 -3.67 -37.91 7.84
C GLN A 487 -2.51 -37.50 8.75
N ALA A 488 -2.79 -36.70 9.79
CA ALA A 488 -1.80 -36.29 10.78
C ALA A 488 -1.15 -37.51 11.46
N LEU A 489 -1.93 -38.50 11.88
CA LEU A 489 -1.41 -39.75 12.45
C LEU A 489 -0.50 -40.52 11.49
N ALA A 490 -0.78 -40.43 10.18
CA ALA A 490 -0.14 -41.26 9.18
C ALA A 490 1.10 -40.64 8.51
N HIS A 491 1.21 -39.30 8.53
CA HIS A 491 2.28 -38.56 7.85
C HIS A 491 2.88 -37.40 8.66
N GLN A 492 2.28 -37.00 9.79
CA GLN A 492 2.58 -35.73 10.48
C GLN A 492 2.48 -34.54 9.51
N ASP A 493 1.28 -34.28 8.99
CA ASP A 493 1.02 -33.02 8.27
C ASP A 493 1.09 -31.84 9.26
N GLU A 494 2.20 -31.10 9.22
CA GLU A 494 2.50 -29.98 10.12
C GLU A 494 1.41 -28.89 10.04
N MET A 495 0.75 -28.73 8.87
CA MET A 495 -0.36 -27.78 8.69
C MET A 495 -1.55 -28.05 9.62
N MET A 496 -1.71 -29.28 10.11
CA MET A 496 -2.83 -29.68 10.97
C MET A 496 -2.60 -29.40 12.46
N LEU A 497 -1.35 -29.49 12.92
CA LEU A 497 -0.97 -29.16 14.30
C LEU A 497 -1.08 -27.63 14.54
N ILE A 498 -0.77 -26.88 13.48
CA ILE A 498 -0.89 -25.43 13.32
C ILE A 498 -2.35 -24.96 13.34
N ARG A 499 -3.24 -25.61 12.55
CA ARG A 499 -4.68 -25.31 12.53
C ARG A 499 -5.38 -25.54 13.88
N TRP A 500 -4.81 -26.38 14.74
CA TRP A 500 -5.44 -26.83 15.99
C TRP A 500 -4.83 -26.25 17.26
N GLY A 501 -3.94 -25.25 17.13
CA GLY A 501 -3.40 -24.53 18.28
C GLY A 501 -2.64 -25.42 19.26
N ILE A 502 -2.03 -26.52 18.79
CA ILE A 502 -1.10 -27.32 19.59
C ILE A 502 0.27 -26.66 19.46
N PRO A 503 0.80 -26.00 20.51
CA PRO A 503 2.14 -25.46 20.45
C PRO A 503 3.11 -26.61 20.64
N LEU A 504 3.50 -27.28 19.55
CA LEU A 504 4.77 -27.99 19.54
C LEU A 504 5.86 -26.91 19.49
N VAL A 505 6.89 -27.10 20.31
CA VAL A 505 8.12 -26.29 20.40
C VAL A 505 8.39 -25.57 19.07
N MET A 506 8.22 -24.23 19.08
CA MET A 506 8.29 -23.33 17.91
C MET A 506 9.15 -23.89 16.76
N VAL A 507 8.48 -24.49 15.77
CA VAL A 507 9.05 -24.64 14.43
C VAL A 507 8.67 -23.36 13.70
N PRO A 508 9.63 -22.58 13.18
CA PRO A 508 9.32 -21.34 12.48
C PRO A 508 8.61 -21.64 11.16
N TRP A 509 7.29 -21.43 11.13
CA TRP A 509 6.49 -21.22 9.92
C TRP A 509 7.00 -19.99 9.17
N GLU A 510 7.61 -20.23 8.00
CA GLU A 510 7.99 -19.21 7.01
C GLU A 510 7.02 -19.33 5.81
N GLU A 511 6.33 -18.27 5.42
CA GLU A 511 5.40 -18.21 4.28
C GLU A 511 5.69 -16.94 3.46
N ILE A 512 5.74 -17.07 2.14
CA ILE A 512 5.68 -15.94 1.22
C ILE A 512 4.34 -15.95 0.49
N GLY A 513 3.69 -14.80 0.42
CA GLY A 513 2.48 -14.62 -0.36
C GLY A 513 2.59 -13.45 -1.31
N VAL A 514 2.27 -13.69 -2.57
CA VAL A 514 2.42 -12.76 -3.68
C VAL A 514 1.08 -12.60 -4.35
N TYR A 515 0.56 -11.39 -4.43
CA TYR A 515 -0.70 -11.06 -5.06
C TYR A 515 -0.50 -10.00 -6.14
N LEU A 516 -1.06 -10.24 -7.33
CA LEU A 516 -1.01 -9.33 -8.46
C LEU A 516 -2.42 -8.92 -8.93
N ALA A 517 -2.70 -7.63 -8.95
CA ALA A 517 -3.86 -7.06 -9.64
C ALA A 517 -3.37 -6.37 -10.91
N SER A 518 -3.64 -6.93 -12.08
CA SER A 518 -2.95 -6.53 -13.30
C SER A 518 -3.66 -6.88 -14.62
N PRO A 519 -3.29 -6.22 -15.74
CA PRO A 519 -3.05 -6.86 -17.03
C PRO A 519 -1.57 -7.36 -17.17
N ALA A 520 -1.17 -8.36 -16.38
CA ALA A 520 0.17 -8.98 -16.42
C ALA A 520 0.11 -10.40 -15.84
N GLU A 521 1.05 -11.25 -16.25
CA GLU A 521 1.26 -12.58 -15.68
C GLU A 521 2.18 -12.51 -14.47
N LEU A 522 1.84 -13.25 -13.41
CA LEU A 522 2.66 -13.38 -12.21
C LEU A 522 3.41 -14.71 -12.23
N ARG A 523 4.71 -14.67 -11.92
CA ARG A 523 5.57 -15.83 -11.77
C ARG A 523 6.44 -15.65 -10.54
N VAL A 524 6.63 -16.73 -9.79
CA VAL A 524 7.64 -16.78 -8.72
C VAL A 524 8.57 -17.92 -9.06
N TYR A 525 9.87 -17.63 -8.99
CA TYR A 525 10.95 -18.56 -9.22
C TYR A 525 11.67 -18.85 -7.90
N ASP A 526 11.96 -20.11 -7.63
CA ASP A 526 12.91 -20.51 -6.58
C ASP A 526 14.36 -20.43 -7.10
N SER A 527 15.34 -20.65 -6.22
CA SER A 527 16.77 -20.62 -6.62
C SER A 527 17.16 -21.75 -7.58
N GLY A 528 16.33 -22.80 -7.67
CA GLY A 528 16.46 -23.89 -8.64
C GLY A 528 15.90 -23.57 -10.02
N GLY A 529 15.23 -22.41 -10.19
CA GLY A 529 14.56 -22.02 -11.42
C GLY A 529 13.21 -22.72 -11.64
N ASN A 530 12.68 -23.43 -10.64
CA ASN A 530 11.30 -23.93 -10.69
C ASN A 530 10.35 -22.75 -10.57
N VAL A 531 9.22 -22.82 -11.26
CA VAL A 531 8.26 -21.72 -11.36
C VAL A 531 6.89 -22.12 -10.85
N THR A 532 6.31 -21.24 -10.03
CA THR A 532 4.88 -21.25 -9.74
C THR A 532 4.29 -19.96 -10.26
N GLY A 533 3.21 -20.03 -11.04
CA GLY A 533 2.65 -18.86 -11.73
C GLY A 533 2.09 -19.17 -13.11
N ILE A 534 1.87 -18.13 -13.91
CA ILE A 534 1.46 -18.30 -15.32
C ILE A 534 2.69 -18.15 -16.21
N VAL A 535 2.99 -19.17 -17.01
CA VAL A 535 4.06 -19.17 -18.01
C VAL A 535 3.42 -19.36 -19.38
N LYS A 536 3.44 -18.31 -20.22
CA LYS A 536 2.86 -18.32 -21.57
C LYS A 536 1.37 -18.68 -21.58
N GLY A 537 0.59 -18.12 -20.65
CA GLY A 537 -0.84 -18.39 -20.50
C GLY A 537 -1.20 -19.71 -19.81
N GLU A 538 -0.24 -20.56 -19.46
CA GLU A 538 -0.48 -21.82 -18.73
C GLU A 538 -0.04 -21.73 -17.27
N ILE A 539 -0.84 -22.26 -16.36
CA ILE A 539 -0.50 -22.34 -14.93
C ILE A 539 0.56 -23.43 -14.73
N ARG A 540 1.66 -23.08 -14.08
CA ARG A 540 2.69 -23.99 -13.56
C ARG A 540 2.78 -23.89 -12.05
N ILE A 541 3.09 -25.02 -11.41
CA ILE A 541 3.25 -25.14 -9.95
C ILE A 541 4.41 -26.11 -9.71
N ASP A 542 5.61 -25.66 -10.05
CA ASP A 542 6.82 -26.48 -9.99
C ASP A 542 7.56 -26.30 -8.64
N ILE A 543 7.34 -25.18 -7.92
CA ILE A 543 7.95 -24.94 -6.61
C ILE A 543 7.24 -25.80 -5.54
N PRO A 544 7.96 -26.57 -4.71
CA PRO A 544 7.36 -27.35 -3.62
C PRO A 544 6.55 -26.49 -2.64
N ASN A 545 5.47 -27.05 -2.10
CA ASN A 545 4.59 -26.38 -1.12
C ASN A 545 4.03 -25.03 -1.58
N SER A 546 3.98 -24.81 -2.90
CA SER A 546 3.41 -23.62 -3.50
C SER A 546 2.08 -23.92 -4.17
N PHE A 547 1.26 -22.88 -4.36
CA PHE A 547 0.08 -22.95 -5.20
C PHE A 547 -0.17 -21.59 -5.87
N TYR A 548 -0.77 -21.64 -7.06
CA TYR A 548 -1.20 -20.47 -7.82
C TYR A 548 -2.73 -20.45 -7.89
N TYR A 549 -3.35 -19.35 -7.48
CA TYR A 549 -4.79 -19.15 -7.56
C TYR A 549 -5.15 -17.65 -7.64
N ASN A 550 -6.00 -17.26 -8.61
CA ASN A 550 -6.52 -15.90 -8.77
C ASN A 550 -5.44 -14.80 -8.69
N ASN A 551 -4.41 -14.90 -9.53
CA ASN A 551 -3.22 -14.03 -9.52
C ASN A 551 -2.51 -13.94 -8.16
N THR A 552 -2.69 -14.94 -7.31
CA THR A 552 -2.00 -15.08 -6.03
C THR A 552 -1.11 -16.32 -6.09
N ILE A 553 0.14 -16.19 -5.65
CA ILE A 553 1.05 -17.29 -5.39
C ILE A 553 1.32 -17.31 -3.91
N ILE A 554 1.12 -18.45 -3.27
CA ILE A 554 1.56 -18.68 -1.90
C ILE A 554 2.61 -19.78 -1.94
N ILE A 555 3.71 -19.60 -1.22
CA ILE A 555 4.73 -20.62 -0.99
C ILE A 555 4.83 -20.79 0.52
N ARG A 556 4.50 -21.98 0.99
CA ARG A 556 4.60 -22.35 2.40
C ARG A 556 5.92 -23.03 2.68
N LEU A 557 6.43 -22.87 3.89
CA LEU A 557 7.79 -23.29 4.24
C LEU A 557 8.80 -22.62 3.30
N ALA A 558 8.64 -21.30 3.14
CA ALA A 558 9.39 -20.45 2.22
C ALA A 558 10.85 -20.30 2.69
N SER A 559 11.67 -21.34 2.49
CA SER A 559 13.05 -21.41 2.98
C SER A 559 14.11 -21.08 1.91
N ASP A 560 13.68 -20.57 0.75
CA ASP A 560 14.55 -20.19 -0.36
C ASP A 560 14.49 -18.68 -0.66
N VAL A 561 15.38 -18.20 -1.52
CA VAL A 561 15.29 -16.87 -2.12
C VAL A 561 14.35 -16.96 -3.33
N TYR A 562 13.28 -16.18 -3.27
CA TYR A 562 12.26 -16.16 -4.33
C TYR A 562 12.39 -14.90 -5.17
N ILE A 563 12.42 -15.08 -6.49
CA ILE A 563 12.35 -13.99 -7.46
C ILE A 563 10.94 -13.91 -8.00
N ILE A 564 10.32 -12.75 -7.87
CA ILE A 564 8.96 -12.51 -8.34
C ILE A 564 9.03 -11.76 -9.67
N GLU A 565 8.53 -12.37 -10.72
CA GLU A 565 8.40 -11.77 -12.05
C GLU A 565 6.97 -11.33 -12.32
N VAL A 566 6.82 -10.08 -12.75
CA VAL A 566 5.59 -9.52 -13.31
C VAL A 566 5.84 -9.24 -14.78
N MET A 567 5.18 -9.99 -15.67
CA MET A 567 5.32 -9.86 -17.12
C MET A 567 4.08 -9.23 -17.74
N GLY A 568 4.21 -8.04 -18.31
CA GLY A 568 3.11 -7.27 -18.88
C GLY A 568 2.43 -7.96 -20.07
N THR A 569 1.10 -8.03 -20.04
CA THR A 569 0.29 -8.62 -21.11
C THR A 569 -0.52 -7.58 -21.91
N ASP A 570 -0.72 -6.39 -21.34
CA ASP A 570 -1.34 -5.25 -22.02
C ASP A 570 -0.77 -3.94 -21.45
N VAL A 571 -1.03 -2.82 -22.13
CA VAL A 571 -0.69 -1.48 -21.64
C VAL A 571 -1.59 -1.13 -20.45
N GLY A 572 -0.99 -0.83 -19.30
CA GLY A 572 -1.74 -0.45 -18.11
C GLY A 572 -0.85 -0.21 -16.91
N THR A 573 -1.45 -0.32 -15.72
CA THR A 573 -0.72 -0.32 -14.46
C THR A 573 -1.12 -1.54 -13.63
N TYR A 574 -0.21 -2.00 -12.78
CA TYR A 574 -0.48 -3.10 -11.86
C TYR A 574 -0.28 -2.70 -10.40
N LYS A 575 -0.83 -3.54 -9.52
CA LYS A 575 -0.55 -3.55 -8.09
C LYS A 575 0.02 -4.91 -7.71
N LEU A 576 1.18 -4.90 -7.07
CA LEU A 576 1.82 -6.08 -6.50
C LEU A 576 1.79 -5.95 -4.98
N LYS A 577 1.36 -7.00 -4.28
CA LYS A 577 1.48 -7.10 -2.83
C LYS A 577 2.26 -8.36 -2.52
N VAL A 578 3.32 -8.23 -1.75
CA VAL A 578 4.14 -9.35 -1.28
C VAL A 578 4.15 -9.32 0.23
N PHE A 579 3.99 -10.46 0.89
CA PHE A 579 4.23 -10.56 2.31
C PHE A 579 5.10 -11.76 2.60
N TYR A 580 5.91 -11.62 3.65
CA TYR A 580 6.66 -12.69 4.25
C TYR A 580 6.27 -12.79 5.71
N ALA A 581 5.77 -13.95 6.10
CA ALA A 581 5.41 -14.26 7.46
C ALA A 581 6.44 -15.25 8.01
N LYS A 582 7.09 -14.90 9.11
CA LYS A 582 7.95 -15.79 9.89
C LYS A 582 7.52 -15.75 11.33
N ASP A 583 7.05 -16.87 11.86
CA ASP A 583 6.41 -16.93 13.19
C ASP A 583 5.19 -16.01 13.29
N VAL A 584 5.27 -15.03 14.20
CA VAL A 584 4.21 -14.02 14.42
C VAL A 584 4.50 -12.71 13.68
N ASN A 585 5.67 -12.60 13.05
CA ASN A 585 6.11 -11.40 12.37
C ASN A 585 5.72 -11.46 10.90
N VAL A 586 5.01 -10.44 10.44
CA VAL A 586 4.65 -10.27 9.03
C VAL A 586 5.29 -8.99 8.53
N THR A 587 6.18 -9.12 7.56
CA THR A 587 6.73 -8.00 6.80
C THR A 587 6.05 -7.99 5.44
N SER A 588 5.63 -6.82 4.95
CA SER A 588 4.95 -6.72 3.66
C SER A 588 5.53 -5.62 2.80
N PHE A 589 5.48 -5.86 1.49
CA PHE A 589 5.76 -4.90 0.44
C PHE A 589 4.52 -4.65 -0.41
N VAL A 590 4.30 -3.41 -0.83
CA VAL A 590 3.23 -3.06 -1.77
C VAL A 590 3.77 -2.15 -2.87
N ALA A 591 3.69 -2.59 -4.12
CA ALA A 591 3.88 -1.73 -5.28
C ALA A 591 2.51 -1.31 -5.84
N MET A 592 2.26 0.00 -6.01
CA MET A 592 0.96 0.51 -6.46
C MET A 592 1.07 1.38 -7.70
N GLY A 593 0.31 1.01 -8.74
CA GLY A 593 0.19 1.82 -9.95
C GLY A 593 1.42 1.75 -10.84
N ILE A 594 2.20 0.67 -10.77
CA ILE A 594 3.43 0.53 -11.56
C ILE A 594 3.06 0.33 -13.04
N PRO A 595 3.58 1.14 -13.96
CA PRO A 595 3.27 1.02 -15.39
C PRO A 595 3.81 -0.29 -15.97
N THR A 596 3.06 -0.90 -16.88
CA THR A 596 3.49 -2.07 -17.65
C THR A 596 2.94 -2.01 -19.06
N SER A 597 3.57 -2.74 -19.98
CA SER A 597 3.12 -2.91 -21.36
C SER A 597 3.50 -4.29 -21.86
N LEU A 598 3.06 -4.66 -23.07
CA LEU A 598 3.29 -6.00 -23.62
C LEU A 598 4.79 -6.36 -23.58
N ASN A 599 5.11 -7.50 -22.97
CA ASN A 599 6.44 -8.10 -22.79
C ASN A 599 7.37 -7.40 -21.78
N VAL A 600 7.00 -6.26 -21.20
CA VAL A 600 7.79 -5.65 -20.11
C VAL A 600 7.90 -6.64 -18.94
N VAL A 601 9.10 -6.82 -18.39
CA VAL A 601 9.34 -7.70 -17.24
C VAL A 601 9.89 -6.90 -16.07
N HIS A 602 9.19 -6.95 -14.94
CA HIS A 602 9.70 -6.46 -13.67
C HIS A 602 10.01 -7.64 -12.75
N GLN A 603 11.24 -7.71 -12.24
CA GLN A 603 11.67 -8.69 -11.25
C GLN A 603 11.82 -8.04 -9.89
N TYR A 604 11.33 -8.71 -8.85
CA TYR A 604 11.45 -8.30 -7.46
C TYR A 604 12.15 -9.37 -6.64
N SER A 605 13.10 -8.95 -5.81
CA SER A 605 13.79 -9.77 -4.82
C SER A 605 13.80 -9.06 -3.48
N PHE A 606 13.76 -9.81 -2.37
CA PHE A 606 13.51 -9.27 -1.04
C PHE A 606 14.61 -9.69 -0.06
N ASP A 607 15.16 -8.70 0.64
CA ASP A 607 15.88 -8.86 1.91
C ASP A 607 14.90 -8.52 3.04
N TRP A 608 14.28 -9.56 3.61
CA TRP A 608 13.23 -9.42 4.61
C TRP A 608 13.72 -8.84 5.94
N ASP A 609 15.00 -9.05 6.28
CA ASP A 609 15.58 -8.53 7.52
C ASP A 609 15.78 -7.02 7.41
N VAL A 610 16.29 -6.53 6.27
CA VAL A 610 16.41 -5.10 5.97
C VAL A 610 15.02 -4.45 5.89
N LEU A 611 14.10 -5.09 5.16
CA LEU A 611 12.74 -4.56 4.98
C LEU A 611 11.97 -4.47 6.30
N SER A 612 12.15 -5.42 7.22
CA SER A 612 11.50 -5.43 8.54
C SER A 612 11.96 -4.27 9.45
N GLN A 613 13.12 -3.67 9.17
CA GLN A 613 13.66 -2.52 9.89
C GLN A 613 13.17 -1.18 9.30
N GLY A 614 12.37 -1.23 8.23
CA GLY A 614 11.89 -0.05 7.51
C GLY A 614 12.93 0.56 6.55
N GLU A 615 13.97 -0.19 6.20
CA GLU A 615 14.99 0.22 5.22
C GLU A 615 14.66 -0.32 3.81
N GLU A 616 15.43 0.09 2.80
CA GLU A 616 15.26 -0.33 1.40
C GLU A 616 15.64 -1.81 1.19
N GLY A 617 14.74 -2.72 1.57
CA GLY A 617 14.94 -4.18 1.49
C GLY A 617 14.40 -4.84 0.21
N VAL A 618 13.86 -4.10 -0.75
CA VAL A 618 13.36 -4.65 -2.01
C VAL A 618 14.26 -4.21 -3.15
N ASN A 619 14.80 -5.15 -3.92
CA ASN A 619 15.54 -4.88 -5.15
C ASN A 619 14.67 -5.19 -6.37
N ILE A 620 14.61 -4.23 -7.29
CA ILE A 620 13.75 -4.25 -8.49
C ILE A 620 14.63 -4.15 -9.73
N LEU A 621 14.43 -5.08 -10.66
CA LEU A 621 15.02 -5.08 -12.00
C LEU A 621 13.91 -4.83 -13.02
N VAL A 622 14.15 -3.94 -13.97
CA VAL A 622 13.21 -3.60 -15.04
C VAL A 622 13.87 -3.90 -16.38
N ASP A 623 13.29 -4.87 -17.08
CA ASP A 623 13.45 -5.11 -18.51
C ASP A 623 12.27 -4.43 -19.22
N ALA A 624 12.54 -3.26 -19.80
CA ALA A 624 11.53 -2.35 -20.32
C ALA A 624 11.07 -2.69 -21.74
N ASP A 625 11.79 -3.56 -22.46
CA ASP A 625 11.44 -3.96 -23.83
C ASP A 625 11.21 -5.47 -23.99
N GLY A 626 11.42 -6.25 -22.94
CA GLY A 626 11.17 -7.68 -22.86
C GLY A 626 12.20 -8.50 -23.63
N ASP A 627 13.39 -7.96 -23.90
CA ASP A 627 14.44 -8.63 -24.66
C ASP A 627 15.32 -9.57 -23.80
N GLY A 628 15.11 -9.56 -22.48
CA GLY A 628 15.86 -10.33 -21.49
C GLY A 628 17.12 -9.63 -20.97
N VAL A 629 17.40 -8.41 -21.40
CA VAL A 629 18.40 -7.50 -20.83
C VAL A 629 17.70 -6.60 -19.80
N VAL A 630 18.40 -6.31 -18.70
CA VAL A 630 17.86 -5.42 -17.67
C VAL A 630 18.37 -4.00 -17.91
N GLU A 631 17.45 -3.04 -18.11
CA GLU A 631 17.81 -1.64 -18.35
C GLU A 631 17.90 -0.82 -17.06
N ARG A 632 17.16 -1.20 -16.01
CA ARG A 632 17.16 -0.48 -14.72
C ARG A 632 17.23 -1.42 -13.54
N VAL A 633 17.97 -0.97 -12.53
CA VAL A 633 18.12 -1.64 -11.24
C VAL A 633 18.00 -0.58 -10.16
N PHE A 634 17.12 -0.78 -9.19
CA PHE A 634 16.98 0.11 -8.04
C PHE A 634 16.36 -0.61 -6.85
N SER A 635 16.49 -0.01 -5.68
CA SER A 635 15.90 -0.48 -4.43
C SER A 635 14.76 0.41 -3.95
N SER A 636 13.85 -0.18 -3.16
CA SER A 636 12.71 0.49 -2.52
C SER A 636 12.47 -0.14 -1.13
N ASP A 637 11.74 0.59 -0.29
CA ASP A 637 11.33 0.14 1.05
C ASP A 637 10.05 -0.72 0.99
N SER A 638 9.24 -0.72 2.05
CA SER A 638 7.98 -1.49 2.10
C SER A 638 6.89 -1.00 1.15
N GLU A 639 7.02 0.18 0.53
CA GLU A 639 6.03 0.70 -0.42
C GLU A 639 6.71 1.30 -1.65
N LEU A 640 6.36 0.81 -2.85
CA LEU A 640 6.80 1.40 -4.12
C LEU A 640 5.62 2.09 -4.81
N THR A 641 5.67 3.41 -4.86
CA THR A 641 4.63 4.21 -5.53
C THR A 641 4.93 4.41 -7.01
N ASN A 642 3.92 4.79 -7.80
CA ASN A 642 4.13 5.18 -9.20
C ASN A 642 5.13 6.35 -9.33
N GLU A 643 5.06 7.35 -8.45
CA GLU A 643 5.95 8.51 -8.46
C GLU A 643 7.41 8.11 -8.24
N GLU A 644 7.67 7.29 -7.22
CA GLU A 644 9.00 6.75 -6.92
C GLU A 644 9.51 5.84 -8.05
N PHE A 645 8.65 5.00 -8.62
CA PHE A 645 9.01 4.16 -9.76
C PHE A 645 9.44 5.00 -10.96
N ILE A 646 8.71 6.07 -11.29
CA ILE A 646 9.09 6.99 -12.38
C ILE A 646 10.41 7.68 -12.07
N GLU A 647 10.63 8.13 -10.83
CA GLU A 647 11.91 8.75 -10.42
C GLU A 647 13.08 7.79 -10.63
N LYS A 648 12.94 6.54 -10.16
CA LYS A 648 14.02 5.53 -10.17
C LYS A 648 14.24 4.89 -11.56
N THR A 649 13.25 4.92 -12.45
CA THR A 649 13.35 4.33 -13.81
C THR A 649 13.58 5.37 -14.92
N SER A 650 13.45 6.66 -14.59
CA SER A 650 13.84 7.74 -15.50
C SER A 650 15.30 7.54 -15.95
N PRO A 651 15.61 7.69 -17.24
CA PRO A 651 16.99 7.56 -17.70
C PRO A 651 17.88 8.55 -16.93
N THR A 652 18.90 8.05 -16.25
CA THR A 652 19.96 8.88 -15.66
C THR A 652 20.83 9.40 -16.79
N TYR A 653 20.37 10.47 -17.41
CA TYR A 653 21.19 11.29 -18.28
C TYR A 653 22.33 11.89 -17.44
N PRO A 654 23.56 12.02 -17.96
CA PRO A 654 24.61 12.76 -17.27
C PRO A 654 24.08 14.12 -16.87
N THR A 655 24.39 14.61 -15.66
CA THR A 655 23.95 15.94 -15.26
C THR A 655 24.94 16.98 -15.77
N TYR A 656 24.41 18.03 -16.37
CA TYR A 656 25.14 19.22 -16.71
C TYR A 656 24.79 20.34 -15.72
N ALA A 657 25.80 21.13 -15.36
CA ALA A 657 25.63 22.29 -14.50
C ALA A 657 25.03 23.45 -15.30
N LEU A 658 23.87 23.96 -14.87
CA LEU A 658 23.33 25.25 -15.30
C LEU A 658 23.64 26.30 -14.22
N THR A 659 24.50 27.26 -14.55
CA THR A 659 24.79 28.41 -13.69
C THR A 659 23.91 29.58 -14.09
N ILE A 660 23.02 30.03 -13.20
CA ILE A 660 22.12 31.15 -13.42
C ILE A 660 22.67 32.39 -12.71
N ILE A 661 22.72 33.52 -13.42
CA ILE A 661 23.21 34.80 -12.92
C ILE A 661 22.20 35.90 -13.31
N ALA A 662 22.10 36.95 -12.51
CA ALA A 662 21.35 38.16 -12.84
C ALA A 662 22.25 39.39 -12.69
N SER A 663 22.11 40.38 -13.58
CA SER A 663 22.69 41.71 -13.37
C SER A 663 21.89 42.52 -12.34
N GLU A 664 22.40 43.67 -11.95
CA GLU A 664 21.66 44.65 -11.14
C GLU A 664 20.33 45.03 -11.82
N GLY A 665 19.25 45.16 -11.04
CA GLY A 665 17.92 45.56 -11.55
C GLY A 665 16.89 44.43 -11.73
N GLY A 666 17.19 43.21 -11.31
CA GLY A 666 16.24 42.10 -11.41
C GLY A 666 16.79 40.77 -10.86
N THR A 667 15.94 39.75 -10.85
CA THR A 667 16.31 38.38 -10.46
C THR A 667 15.72 37.38 -11.46
N THR A 668 15.91 36.08 -11.25
CA THR A 668 15.37 35.01 -12.09
C THR A 668 14.57 33.99 -11.27
N TYR A 669 13.78 33.17 -11.96
CA TYR A 669 13.22 31.93 -11.41
C TYR A 669 13.58 30.76 -12.33
N PRO A 670 14.30 29.73 -11.84
CA PRO A 670 14.86 29.62 -10.48
C PRO A 670 15.90 30.73 -10.19
N LEU A 671 16.15 30.98 -8.90
CA LEU A 671 17.03 32.06 -8.43
C LEU A 671 18.46 31.90 -8.97
N PRO A 672 19.28 32.95 -9.00
CA PRO A 672 20.69 32.82 -9.36
C PRO A 672 21.40 31.77 -8.49
N GLY A 673 22.12 30.84 -9.12
CA GLY A 673 22.69 29.67 -8.48
C GLY A 673 23.22 28.63 -9.48
N VAL A 674 23.82 27.56 -8.97
CA VAL A 674 24.28 26.41 -9.79
C VAL A 674 23.30 25.26 -9.61
N TYR A 675 22.73 24.79 -10.70
CA TYR A 675 21.74 23.73 -10.75
C TYR A 675 22.28 22.53 -11.52
N ALA A 676 22.12 21.32 -10.97
CA ALA A 676 22.37 20.11 -11.71
C ALA A 676 21.13 19.77 -12.54
N CYS A 677 21.27 19.73 -13.87
CA CYS A 677 20.17 19.47 -14.79
C CYS A 677 20.48 18.25 -15.65
N SER A 678 19.49 17.39 -15.89
CA SER A 678 19.66 16.18 -16.68
C SER A 678 20.04 16.50 -18.13
N ALA A 679 21.00 15.77 -18.72
CA ALA A 679 21.35 15.94 -20.13
C ALA A 679 20.15 15.67 -21.05
N ASN A 680 20.12 16.37 -22.18
CA ASN A 680 19.04 16.40 -23.17
C ASN A 680 17.69 16.92 -22.63
N SER A 681 17.65 17.53 -21.45
CA SER A 681 16.46 18.22 -20.93
C SER A 681 16.40 19.66 -21.42
N THR A 682 15.19 20.24 -21.44
CA THR A 682 15.01 21.68 -21.66
C THR A 682 14.62 22.34 -20.33
N VAL A 683 15.46 23.24 -19.83
CA VAL A 683 15.20 24.03 -18.62
C VAL A 683 14.63 25.40 -19.01
N TYR A 684 13.61 25.87 -18.30
CA TYR A 684 13.06 27.21 -18.50
C TYR A 684 13.50 28.14 -17.36
N VAL A 685 14.05 29.30 -17.70
CA VAL A 685 14.42 30.33 -16.73
C VAL A 685 13.66 31.60 -17.04
N THR A 686 12.95 32.13 -16.04
CA THR A 686 12.15 33.35 -16.16
C THR A 686 12.91 34.52 -15.54
N ALA A 687 13.02 35.65 -16.23
CA ALA A 687 13.55 36.90 -15.68
C ALA A 687 12.42 37.66 -14.98
N ILE A 688 12.72 38.20 -13.81
CA ILE A 688 11.83 38.98 -12.95
C ILE A 688 12.51 40.33 -12.71
N PRO A 689 12.22 41.36 -13.53
CA PRO A 689 12.78 42.69 -13.32
C PRO A 689 12.30 43.31 -12.01
N GLU A 690 13.18 44.06 -11.33
CA GLU A 690 12.79 44.93 -10.23
C GLU A 690 12.04 46.17 -10.76
N THR A 691 11.29 46.85 -9.89
CA THR A 691 10.53 48.04 -10.25
C THR A 691 11.44 49.09 -10.90
N GLY A 692 11.07 49.54 -12.11
CA GLY A 692 11.85 50.51 -12.88
C GLY A 692 12.96 49.88 -13.71
N TYR A 693 12.99 48.55 -13.87
CA TYR A 693 13.88 47.84 -14.78
C TYR A 693 13.08 46.97 -15.75
N ILE A 694 13.69 46.65 -16.89
CA ILE A 694 13.19 45.68 -17.87
C ILE A 694 14.30 44.67 -18.17
N LEU A 695 13.93 43.46 -18.59
CA LEU A 695 14.90 42.54 -19.20
C LEU A 695 15.34 43.12 -20.54
N GLU A 696 16.63 43.40 -20.69
CA GLU A 696 17.20 43.83 -21.95
C GLU A 696 17.46 42.61 -22.86
N TYR A 697 18.15 41.59 -22.33
CA TYR A 697 18.42 40.31 -23.01
C TYR A 697 18.97 39.24 -22.04
N TRP A 698 19.03 38.01 -22.52
CA TRP A 698 19.74 36.88 -21.91
C TRP A 698 21.11 36.67 -22.56
N GLU A 699 22.11 36.30 -21.77
CA GLU A 699 23.39 35.77 -22.25
C GLU A 699 23.49 34.28 -21.91
N LEU A 700 23.54 33.40 -22.92
CA LEU A 700 23.85 31.97 -22.75
C LEU A 700 25.31 31.74 -23.15
N ASP A 701 26.13 31.26 -22.22
CA ASP A 701 27.57 31.00 -22.38
C ASP A 701 28.36 32.22 -22.90
N GLY A 702 27.93 33.41 -22.49
CA GLY A 702 28.53 34.69 -22.89
C GLY A 702 28.04 35.22 -24.25
N ILE A 703 27.05 34.59 -24.88
CA ILE A 703 26.46 35.03 -26.14
C ILE A 703 25.05 35.59 -25.88
N ASN A 704 24.76 36.78 -26.39
CA ASN A 704 23.41 37.35 -26.33
C ASN A 704 22.43 36.50 -27.17
N VAL A 705 21.40 35.96 -26.52
CA VAL A 705 20.39 35.07 -27.11
C VAL A 705 18.99 35.70 -27.18
N GLY A 706 18.89 37.01 -26.99
CA GLY A 706 17.64 37.77 -27.12
C GLY A 706 16.86 37.94 -25.80
N SER A 707 15.65 38.46 -25.88
CA SER A 707 14.85 38.93 -24.73
C SER A 707 13.60 38.09 -24.46
N ASP A 708 13.48 36.90 -25.06
CA ASP A 708 12.35 36.01 -24.82
C ASP A 708 12.30 35.59 -23.34
N ASN A 709 11.14 35.72 -22.71
CA ASN A 709 10.99 35.47 -21.27
C ASN A 709 9.69 34.67 -21.01
N PRO A 710 9.76 33.40 -20.56
CA PRO A 710 10.96 32.65 -20.14
C PRO A 710 11.89 32.24 -21.30
N TYR A 711 13.17 32.04 -20.99
CA TYR A 711 14.16 31.47 -21.92
C TYR A 711 14.27 29.96 -21.74
N ALA A 712 14.37 29.22 -22.84
CA ALA A 712 14.48 27.76 -22.86
C ALA A 712 15.92 27.32 -23.19
N ILE A 713 16.57 26.59 -22.28
CA ILE A 713 17.94 26.09 -22.41
C ILE A 713 17.89 24.59 -22.65
N PHE A 714 18.44 24.11 -23.76
CA PHE A 714 18.63 22.69 -23.98
C PHE A 714 19.95 22.23 -23.35
N MET A 715 19.90 21.35 -22.34
CA MET A 715 21.05 20.92 -21.55
C MET A 715 21.85 19.84 -22.27
N ASN A 716 22.73 20.22 -23.20
CA ASN A 716 23.66 19.30 -23.88
C ASN A 716 25.12 19.45 -23.45
N ASP A 717 25.43 20.45 -22.63
CA ASP A 717 26.69 20.66 -21.91
C ASP A 717 26.42 21.50 -20.64
N ASN A 718 27.46 21.79 -19.85
CA ASN A 718 27.39 22.80 -18.80
C ASN A 718 27.13 24.18 -19.43
N HIS A 719 26.13 24.88 -18.92
CA HIS A 719 25.72 26.20 -19.42
C HIS A 719 25.77 27.26 -18.33
N THR A 720 26.06 28.49 -18.71
CA THR A 720 25.88 29.69 -17.88
C THR A 720 24.86 30.60 -18.53
N LEU A 721 23.73 30.83 -17.87
CA LEU A 721 22.70 31.76 -18.33
C LEU A 721 22.68 33.00 -17.44
N LYS A 722 22.77 34.18 -18.04
CA LYS A 722 22.71 35.46 -17.33
C LYS A 722 21.57 36.34 -17.84
N ALA A 723 20.69 36.78 -16.95
CA ALA A 723 19.70 37.82 -17.23
C ALA A 723 20.37 39.20 -17.13
N VAL A 724 20.24 40.04 -18.17
CA VAL A 724 20.73 41.42 -18.17
C VAL A 724 19.54 42.38 -18.13
N PHE A 725 19.46 43.18 -17.07
CA PHE A 725 18.41 44.16 -16.82
C PHE A 725 18.89 45.58 -17.11
N LEU A 726 17.99 46.41 -17.63
CA LEU A 726 18.22 47.82 -17.93
C LEU A 726 17.20 48.70 -17.21
N TYR A 727 17.67 49.79 -16.59
CA TYR A 727 16.80 50.76 -15.91
C TYR A 727 15.90 51.51 -16.92
N ALA A 728 14.59 51.47 -16.67
CA ALA A 728 13.54 52.15 -17.41
C ALA A 728 12.61 52.93 -16.44
N PRO A 729 12.78 54.26 -16.29
CA PRO A 729 11.93 55.04 -15.38
C PRO A 729 10.48 55.07 -15.86
N PRO A 730 9.49 55.01 -14.95
CA PRO A 730 8.07 55.01 -15.31
C PRO A 730 7.63 56.34 -15.96
N PRO A 731 6.67 56.32 -16.89
CA PRO A 731 6.19 57.54 -17.55
C PRO A 731 5.45 58.46 -16.57
N LEU A 732 5.70 59.76 -16.63
CA LEU A 732 4.94 60.76 -15.88
C LEU A 732 3.58 61.03 -16.56
N LEU A 733 2.54 61.21 -15.75
CA LEU A 733 1.16 61.53 -16.14
C LEU A 733 0.82 62.96 -15.74
N THR A 734 -0.08 63.61 -16.47
CA THR A 734 -0.45 65.02 -16.27
C THR A 734 -1.78 65.13 -15.53
N ILE A 735 -1.80 65.89 -14.42
CA ILE A 735 -3.01 66.40 -13.78
C ILE A 735 -3.17 67.86 -14.22
N SER A 736 -4.32 68.20 -14.79
CA SER A 736 -4.62 69.58 -15.22
C SER A 736 -6.04 70.00 -14.85
N GLY A 737 -6.41 71.27 -15.00
CA GLY A 737 -7.78 71.74 -14.77
C GLY A 737 -7.88 73.23 -14.56
N THR A 738 -9.03 73.71 -14.09
CA THR A 738 -9.28 75.12 -13.77
C THR A 738 -9.80 75.34 -12.35
N VAL A 739 -9.40 76.45 -11.71
CA VAL A 739 -9.88 76.87 -10.40
C VAL A 739 -10.87 78.04 -10.55
N ARG A 740 -12.08 77.91 -10.00
CA ARG A 740 -13.18 78.89 -10.15
C ARG A 740 -13.94 79.12 -8.85
N ASP A 741 -14.67 80.23 -8.75
CA ASP A 741 -15.68 80.44 -7.71
C ASP A 741 -17.02 79.78 -8.06
N LYS A 742 -17.98 79.78 -7.12
CA LYS A 742 -19.32 79.22 -7.34
C LYS A 742 -20.12 79.93 -8.45
N GLN A 743 -19.72 81.15 -8.83
CA GLN A 743 -20.32 81.92 -9.92
C GLN A 743 -19.64 81.64 -11.28
N GLY A 744 -18.57 80.83 -11.30
CA GLY A 744 -17.84 80.41 -12.49
C GLY A 744 -16.65 81.32 -12.86
N ASN A 745 -16.36 82.36 -12.07
CA ASN A 745 -15.23 83.26 -12.33
C ASN A 745 -13.90 82.54 -12.02
N PRO A 746 -12.87 82.70 -12.87
CA PRO A 746 -11.58 82.06 -12.63
C PRO A 746 -10.84 82.70 -11.45
N ILE A 747 -10.16 81.87 -10.65
CA ILE A 747 -9.34 82.31 -9.52
C ILE A 747 -7.88 82.03 -9.84
N ALA A 748 -7.10 83.10 -9.97
CA ALA A 748 -5.67 83.03 -10.29
C ALA A 748 -4.81 82.91 -9.02
N ASN A 749 -3.57 82.44 -9.21
CA ASN A 749 -2.54 82.29 -8.19
C ASN A 749 -2.92 81.36 -7.02
N VAL A 750 -3.82 80.41 -7.25
CA VAL A 750 -4.12 79.35 -6.29
C VAL A 750 -3.00 78.32 -6.38
N LEU A 751 -2.37 77.99 -5.27
CA LEU A 751 -1.34 76.94 -5.20
C LEU A 751 -2.03 75.57 -5.13
N ILE A 752 -1.65 74.66 -6.02
CA ILE A 752 -2.09 73.26 -6.03
C ILE A 752 -0.86 72.39 -5.81
N VAL A 753 -0.87 71.60 -4.75
CA VAL A 753 0.20 70.65 -4.40
C VAL A 753 -0.35 69.23 -4.51
N ALA A 754 0.29 68.38 -5.31
CA ALA A 754 0.08 66.94 -5.30
C ALA A 754 0.99 66.31 -4.25
N GLN A 755 0.38 65.86 -3.17
CA GLN A 755 1.05 65.17 -2.07
C GLN A 755 0.72 63.69 -2.15
N ASP A 756 1.72 62.81 -2.05
CA ASP A 756 1.48 61.37 -2.02
C ASP A 756 0.55 61.03 -0.85
N ALA A 757 -0.58 60.36 -1.14
CA ALA A 757 -1.63 60.16 -0.15
C ALA A 757 -1.22 59.26 1.02
N SER A 758 -0.15 58.47 0.85
CA SER A 758 0.35 57.54 1.86
C SER A 758 1.49 58.11 2.70
N THR A 759 2.41 58.83 2.07
CA THR A 759 3.62 59.35 2.74
C THR A 759 3.51 60.82 3.14
N GLU A 760 2.49 61.53 2.64
CA GLU A 760 2.30 62.96 2.85
C GLU A 760 3.50 63.80 2.35
N ILE A 761 4.26 63.29 1.37
CA ILE A 761 5.37 64.03 0.75
C ILE A 761 4.86 64.75 -0.50
N GLU A 762 5.23 66.02 -0.66
CA GLU A 762 4.97 66.77 -1.89
C GLU A 762 5.75 66.14 -3.05
N VAL A 763 5.03 65.74 -4.10
CA VAL A 763 5.61 65.15 -5.31
C VAL A 763 5.71 66.17 -6.44
N ALA A 764 4.71 67.04 -6.56
CA ALA A 764 4.71 68.15 -7.51
C ALA A 764 3.79 69.28 -7.03
N SER A 765 4.03 70.51 -7.48
CA SER A 765 3.13 71.63 -7.27
C SER A 765 3.10 72.58 -8.46
N THR A 766 2.01 73.34 -8.56
CA THR A 766 1.78 74.33 -9.62
C THR A 766 0.86 75.43 -9.11
N THR A 767 0.77 76.54 -9.82
CA THR A 767 -0.17 77.63 -9.49
C THR A 767 -1.13 77.89 -10.63
N SER A 768 -2.39 78.19 -10.31
CA SER A 768 -3.38 78.57 -11.32
C SER A 768 -2.99 79.90 -11.97
N ASN A 769 -3.11 79.99 -13.30
CA ASN A 769 -2.81 81.20 -14.04
C ASN A 769 -3.99 82.21 -14.00
N ALA A 770 -3.88 83.32 -14.73
CA ALA A 770 -4.91 84.37 -14.78
C ALA A 770 -6.31 83.89 -15.26
N THR A 771 -6.37 82.79 -16.01
CA THR A 771 -7.64 82.16 -16.45
C THR A 771 -8.09 81.02 -15.53
N GLY A 772 -7.42 80.85 -14.39
CA GLY A 772 -7.65 79.79 -13.41
C GLY A 772 -7.05 78.43 -13.80
N ALA A 773 -6.38 78.30 -14.95
CA ALA A 773 -5.90 77.02 -15.43
C ALA A 773 -4.59 76.59 -14.74
N TYR A 774 -4.45 75.30 -14.47
CA TYR A 774 -3.24 74.69 -13.88
C TYR A 774 -2.91 73.35 -14.55
N ALA A 775 -1.63 72.96 -14.50
CA ALA A 775 -1.16 71.64 -14.90
C ALA A 775 0.14 71.26 -14.15
N MET A 776 0.29 69.98 -13.82
CA MET A 776 1.51 69.38 -13.24
C MET A 776 1.66 67.93 -13.66
N SER A 777 2.90 67.42 -13.67
CA SER A 777 3.21 66.03 -14.03
C SER A 777 3.65 65.23 -12.82
N VAL A 778 3.06 64.05 -12.62
CA VAL A 778 3.31 63.13 -11.49
C VAL A 778 3.40 61.69 -11.99
N PRO A 779 4.15 60.79 -11.32
CA PRO A 779 4.06 59.35 -11.59
C PRO A 779 2.64 58.79 -11.36
N PRO A 780 2.30 57.61 -11.90
CA PRO A 780 1.04 56.95 -11.58
C PRO A 780 1.00 56.55 -10.10
N ASN A 781 0.10 57.18 -9.32
CA ASN A 781 -0.12 56.89 -7.91
C ASN A 781 -1.41 57.59 -7.41
N THR A 782 -1.71 57.45 -6.12
CA THR A 782 -2.81 58.13 -5.45
C THR A 782 -2.32 59.35 -4.68
N TYR A 783 -2.93 60.51 -4.92
CA TYR A 783 -2.50 61.79 -4.37
C TYR A 783 -3.61 62.49 -3.58
N ASN A 784 -3.22 63.25 -2.56
CA ASN A 784 -4.05 64.30 -1.97
C ASN A 784 -3.67 65.63 -2.64
N LEU A 785 -4.63 66.32 -3.25
CA LEU A 785 -4.41 67.63 -3.85
C LEU A 785 -4.75 68.72 -2.84
N ILE A 786 -3.74 69.41 -2.32
CA ILE A 786 -3.89 70.52 -1.39
C ILE A 786 -4.01 71.81 -2.21
N VAL A 787 -5.14 72.50 -2.07
CA VAL A 787 -5.49 73.69 -2.84
C VAL A 787 -5.56 74.88 -1.90
N THR A 788 -4.59 75.78 -2.02
CA THR A 788 -4.43 76.94 -1.13
C THR A 788 -4.60 78.24 -1.92
N PRO A 789 -5.71 78.98 -1.73
CA PRO A 789 -5.91 80.27 -2.39
C PRO A 789 -5.07 81.38 -1.72
N PRO A 790 -4.84 82.52 -2.39
CA PRO A 790 -4.09 83.64 -1.82
C PRO A 790 -4.73 84.18 -0.50
N PRO A 791 -3.94 84.63 0.50
CA PRO A 791 -4.41 85.03 1.84
C PRO A 791 -5.47 86.15 1.93
N GLU A 792 -5.75 86.87 0.84
CA GLU A 792 -6.77 87.94 0.78
C GLU A 792 -7.85 87.67 -0.26
N SER A 793 -7.87 86.48 -0.85
CA SER A 793 -8.82 86.11 -1.91
C SER A 793 -10.26 85.96 -1.39
N GLY A 794 -10.44 85.82 -0.08
CA GLY A 794 -11.75 85.57 0.55
C GLY A 794 -12.26 84.13 0.45
N PHE A 795 -11.46 83.21 -0.10
CA PHE A 795 -11.79 81.79 -0.26
C PHE A 795 -11.08 80.92 0.78
N ALA A 796 -11.69 79.80 1.16
CA ALA A 796 -11.09 78.82 2.05
C ALA A 796 -10.19 77.84 1.27
N SER A 797 -9.07 77.41 1.88
CA SER A 797 -8.29 76.27 1.38
C SER A 797 -9.11 74.99 1.41
N THR A 798 -8.81 74.06 0.50
CA THR A 798 -9.46 72.75 0.44
C THR A 798 -8.48 71.66 0.04
N THR A 799 -8.78 70.41 0.38
CA THR A 799 -8.00 69.24 -0.02
C THR A 799 -8.91 68.26 -0.73
N ILE A 800 -8.51 67.82 -1.92
CA ILE A 800 -9.16 66.74 -2.66
C ILE A 800 -8.35 65.47 -2.38
N SER A 801 -8.87 64.61 -1.52
CA SER A 801 -8.15 63.43 -1.07
C SER A 801 -8.31 62.24 -2.02
N ASN A 802 -7.30 61.37 -2.04
CA ASN A 802 -7.30 60.07 -2.73
C ASN A 802 -7.59 60.13 -4.24
N VAL A 803 -6.97 61.07 -4.94
CA VAL A 803 -7.01 61.16 -6.40
C VAL A 803 -6.09 60.10 -7.00
N GLU A 804 -6.67 59.02 -7.54
CA GLU A 804 -5.93 57.96 -8.24
C GLU A 804 -5.60 58.40 -9.67
N VAL A 805 -4.30 58.50 -9.98
CA VAL A 805 -3.78 58.94 -11.27
C VAL A 805 -3.23 57.71 -12.02
N ALA A 806 -4.07 57.08 -12.84
CA ALA A 806 -3.67 55.96 -13.69
C ALA A 806 -3.47 56.35 -15.18
N ALA A 807 -3.93 57.54 -15.58
CA ALA A 807 -3.72 58.16 -16.88
C ALA A 807 -3.78 59.71 -16.75
N ASP A 808 -3.45 60.44 -17.82
CA ASP A 808 -3.64 61.90 -17.87
C ASP A 808 -5.09 62.27 -17.53
N MET A 809 -5.28 63.22 -16.62
CA MET A 809 -6.61 63.56 -16.09
C MET A 809 -6.82 65.07 -15.89
N VAL A 810 -8.09 65.47 -15.93
CA VAL A 810 -8.54 66.86 -15.73
C VAL A 810 -9.41 66.95 -14.47
N ILE A 811 -9.08 67.86 -13.56
CA ILE A 811 -9.81 68.14 -12.32
C ILE A 811 -10.10 69.64 -12.23
N ASP A 812 -11.36 70.03 -12.42
CA ASP A 812 -11.80 71.39 -12.16
C ASP A 812 -12.13 71.58 -10.68
N ILE A 813 -11.62 72.65 -10.07
CA ILE A 813 -11.72 72.94 -8.65
C ILE A 813 -12.62 74.17 -8.46
N VAL A 814 -13.62 74.06 -7.58
CA VAL A 814 -14.49 75.19 -7.20
C VAL A 814 -14.22 75.56 -5.75
N LEU A 815 -13.72 76.78 -5.52
CA LEU A 815 -13.50 77.32 -4.18
C LEU A 815 -14.74 78.04 -3.65
N VAL A 816 -14.95 77.91 -2.34
CA VAL A 816 -16.07 78.54 -1.63
C VAL A 816 -15.56 79.66 -0.72
N PRO A 817 -16.35 80.74 -0.53
CA PRO A 817 -15.97 81.82 0.38
C PRO A 817 -15.73 81.32 1.81
N ALA A 818 -14.75 81.89 2.50
CA ALA A 818 -14.50 81.58 3.91
C ALA A 818 -15.57 82.21 4.82
N GLU A 819 -16.09 81.45 5.80
CA GLU A 819 -17.06 81.97 6.78
C GLU A 819 -16.41 83.00 7.73
N THR A 820 -17.17 84.02 8.18
CA THR A 820 -16.71 84.99 9.20
C THR A 820 -17.69 85.12 10.36
N PHE A 821 -17.18 85.13 11.59
CA PHE A 821 -17.91 85.23 12.85
C PHE A 821 -17.86 86.62 13.47
N ILE A 822 -18.87 86.97 14.27
CA ILE A 822 -18.92 88.23 15.02
C ILE A 822 -18.50 88.00 16.49
N PHE A 823 -17.44 88.68 16.90
CA PHE A 823 -16.93 88.72 18.27
C PHE A 823 -17.35 90.04 18.95
N SER A 824 -18.26 89.96 19.91
CA SER A 824 -18.82 91.12 20.62
C SER A 824 -19.00 90.84 22.11
N SER A 825 -18.68 91.81 22.97
CA SER A 825 -18.82 91.68 24.45
C SER A 825 -18.93 93.04 25.14
N GLN A 826 -19.07 93.05 26.47
CA GLN A 826 -19.10 94.23 27.34
C GLN A 826 -17.91 94.23 28.32
N VAL A 827 -17.29 95.38 28.52
CA VAL A 827 -16.21 95.60 29.50
C VAL A 827 -16.76 96.37 30.70
N VAL A 828 -16.64 95.78 31.89
CA VAL A 828 -17.12 96.35 33.16
C VAL A 828 -16.01 96.33 34.23
N ASP A 829 -16.12 97.17 35.25
CA ASP A 829 -15.23 97.20 36.43
C ASP A 829 -15.57 96.08 37.44
N ARG A 830 -14.79 95.96 38.52
CA ARG A 830 -14.98 94.92 39.55
C ARG A 830 -16.34 94.98 40.26
N ASN A 831 -17.00 96.14 40.25
CA ASN A 831 -18.32 96.33 40.85
C ASN A 831 -19.45 96.14 39.82
N GLY A 832 -19.12 95.85 38.56
CA GLY A 832 -20.06 95.63 37.47
C GLY A 832 -20.45 96.87 36.68
N ASN A 833 -19.80 98.03 36.90
CA ASN A 833 -20.11 99.24 36.14
C ASN A 833 -19.40 99.23 34.78
N PRO A 834 -20.07 99.64 33.68
CA PRO A 834 -19.46 99.63 32.34
C PRO A 834 -18.29 100.63 32.19
N ILE A 835 -17.25 100.21 31.47
CA ILE A 835 -16.07 101.04 31.18
C ILE A 835 -16.05 101.41 29.69
N PRO A 836 -16.34 102.68 29.35
CA PRO A 836 -16.34 103.12 27.97
C PRO A 836 -14.94 103.48 27.46
N ASN A 837 -14.76 103.51 26.13
CA ASN A 837 -13.55 103.89 25.41
C ASN A 837 -12.31 102.99 25.65
N VAL A 838 -12.53 101.72 25.99
CA VAL A 838 -11.45 100.71 26.06
C VAL A 838 -11.10 100.25 24.65
N TYR A 839 -9.83 100.32 24.27
CA TYR A 839 -9.36 99.80 23.00
C TYR A 839 -9.33 98.28 23.05
N ILE A 840 -9.94 97.64 22.06
CA ILE A 840 -10.06 96.20 21.94
C ILE A 840 -9.36 95.78 20.66
N SER A 841 -8.41 94.86 20.76
CA SER A 841 -7.74 94.27 19.60
C SER A 841 -7.79 92.75 19.70
N VAL A 842 -8.22 92.09 18.62
CA VAL A 842 -8.11 90.65 18.44
C VAL A 842 -7.06 90.37 17.38
N TYR A 843 -6.16 89.43 17.66
CA TYR A 843 -5.18 89.01 16.67
C TYR A 843 -4.91 87.51 16.79
N SER A 844 -4.66 86.87 15.66
CA SER A 844 -4.16 85.50 15.54
C SER A 844 -2.80 85.53 14.84
N ALA A 845 -2.23 84.36 14.54
CA ALA A 845 -1.03 84.30 13.70
C ALA A 845 -1.28 84.86 12.28
N ALA A 846 -2.54 84.85 11.81
CA ALA A 846 -2.89 85.22 10.44
C ALA A 846 -3.44 86.65 10.29
N ILE A 847 -4.15 87.20 11.29
CA ILE A 847 -4.79 88.52 11.17
C ILE A 847 -4.74 89.34 12.48
N SER A 848 -4.95 90.66 12.38
CA SER A 848 -5.18 91.57 13.53
C SER A 848 -6.29 92.57 13.21
N LYS A 849 -7.30 92.68 14.08
CA LYS A 849 -8.43 93.63 13.99
C LYS A 849 -8.72 94.29 15.32
N SER A 850 -9.20 95.53 15.30
CA SER A 850 -9.46 96.29 16.52
C SER A 850 -10.65 97.25 16.45
N THR A 851 -11.17 97.62 17.61
CA THR A 851 -12.27 98.59 17.83
C THR A 851 -12.18 99.21 19.24
N TYR A 852 -13.09 100.10 19.61
CA TYR A 852 -13.19 100.66 20.97
C TYR A 852 -14.56 100.36 21.60
N THR A 853 -14.62 100.25 22.93
CA THR A 853 -15.90 100.11 23.64
C THR A 853 -16.69 101.42 23.65
N ASP A 854 -18.01 101.30 23.54
CA ASP A 854 -18.94 102.43 23.59
C ASP A 854 -19.22 102.92 25.03
N VAL A 855 -20.13 103.89 25.21
CA VAL A 855 -20.50 104.47 26.52
C VAL A 855 -21.04 103.45 27.54
N GLN A 856 -21.55 102.30 27.08
CA GLN A 856 -21.98 101.19 27.92
C GLN A 856 -20.92 100.08 28.01
N GLY A 857 -19.70 100.32 27.53
CA GLY A 857 -18.62 99.36 27.56
C GLY A 857 -18.74 98.23 26.53
N LEU A 858 -19.64 98.31 25.55
CA LEU A 858 -19.87 97.27 24.55
C LEU A 858 -18.94 97.41 23.33
N PHE A 859 -18.55 96.30 22.70
CA PHE A 859 -17.81 96.27 21.42
C PHE A 859 -18.23 95.11 20.50
N SER A 860 -17.90 95.18 19.20
CA SER A 860 -18.14 94.11 18.19
C SER A 860 -17.11 94.15 17.04
N LEU A 861 -16.66 92.98 16.56
CA LEU A 861 -15.68 92.76 15.48
C LEU A 861 -15.99 91.51 14.64
N ASN A 862 -15.84 91.58 13.31
CA ASN A 862 -15.95 90.40 12.44
C ASN A 862 -14.60 89.76 12.15
N VAL A 863 -14.45 88.46 12.41
CA VAL A 863 -13.22 87.69 12.22
C VAL A 863 -13.54 86.28 11.66
N PRO A 864 -12.71 85.69 10.77
CA PRO A 864 -12.86 84.29 10.35
C PRO A 864 -12.72 83.33 11.55
N PRO A 865 -13.18 82.07 11.46
CA PRO A 865 -12.96 81.10 12.53
C PRO A 865 -11.47 80.83 12.71
N ASP A 866 -10.92 81.25 13.85
CA ASP A 866 -9.53 81.03 14.24
C ASP A 866 -9.39 81.26 15.77
N TYR A 867 -8.19 81.02 16.28
CA TYR A 867 -7.78 81.28 17.66
C TYR A 867 -7.26 82.69 17.82
N TYR A 868 -8.03 83.52 18.52
CA TYR A 868 -7.67 84.91 18.75
C TYR A 868 -7.17 85.15 20.17
N SER A 869 -6.12 85.96 20.26
CA SER A 869 -5.75 86.65 21.49
C SER A 869 -6.49 87.98 21.54
N LEU A 870 -7.26 88.20 22.60
CA LEU A 870 -7.93 89.47 22.87
C LEU A 870 -7.04 90.33 23.77
N GLN A 871 -6.73 91.54 23.32
CA GLN A 871 -6.03 92.56 24.07
C GLN A 871 -6.96 93.74 24.34
N LEU A 872 -7.00 94.19 25.59
CA LEU A 872 -7.69 95.40 25.99
C LEU A 872 -6.66 96.42 26.51
N SER A 873 -6.76 97.68 26.08
CA SER A 873 -5.92 98.77 26.60
C SER A 873 -6.71 100.05 26.84
N TYR A 874 -6.44 100.71 27.97
CA TYR A 874 -7.05 101.98 28.36
C TYR A 874 -5.96 103.00 28.68
N TRP A 875 -6.00 104.17 28.04
CA TRP A 875 -4.85 105.06 27.87
C TRP A 875 -4.33 105.77 29.14
N ASN A 876 -4.93 105.59 30.32
CA ASN A 876 -4.52 106.29 31.55
C ASN A 876 -4.39 105.42 32.81
N TRP A 877 -4.24 104.10 32.70
CA TRP A 877 -3.86 103.27 33.86
C TRP A 877 -3.05 102.04 33.42
N THR A 878 -1.80 101.95 33.84
CA THR A 878 -0.95 100.76 33.77
C THR A 878 -0.87 100.09 35.15
N PRO A 879 -1.75 99.14 35.49
CA PRO A 879 -1.49 98.21 36.57
C PRO A 879 -0.71 97.01 36.01
N SER A 880 0.35 96.63 36.73
CA SER A 880 1.13 95.42 36.52
C SER A 880 0.24 94.17 36.46
N GLY A 881 0.06 93.60 35.27
CA GLY A 881 -0.64 92.34 35.04
C GLY A 881 -1.32 92.30 33.67
N TYR A 882 -0.59 91.86 32.63
CA TYR A 882 -1.21 91.48 31.37
C TYR A 882 -2.13 90.28 31.63
N GLN A 883 -3.45 90.48 31.53
CA GLN A 883 -4.39 89.35 31.47
C GLN A 883 -4.69 89.08 30.00
N SER A 884 -3.99 88.10 29.41
CA SER A 884 -4.41 87.51 28.14
C SER A 884 -5.54 86.53 28.43
N PHE A 885 -6.69 86.74 27.79
CA PHE A 885 -7.76 85.76 27.80
C PHE A 885 -7.74 85.04 26.45
N SER A 886 -7.53 83.72 26.49
CA SER A 886 -7.81 82.86 25.35
C SER A 886 -9.31 82.55 25.38
N LEU A 887 -10.04 83.08 24.40
CA LEU A 887 -11.49 82.89 24.29
C LEU A 887 -11.79 82.13 23.00
N TYR A 888 -12.52 81.03 23.13
CA TYR A 888 -13.06 80.26 22.02
C TYR A 888 -14.44 80.77 21.63
N LYS A 889 -14.70 80.83 20.32
CA LYS A 889 -16.04 80.87 19.77
C LYS A 889 -16.02 80.06 18.47
N TYR A 890 -16.82 78.99 18.43
CA TYR A 890 -17.07 78.21 17.22
C TYR A 890 -17.93 78.99 16.25
#